data_AF-A0A5C6E097-F1
#
_entry.id   AF-A0A5C6E097-F1
#
_cell.length_a   1.000
_cell.length_b   1.000
_cell.length_c   1.000
_cell.angle_alpha   90.00
_cell.angle_beta   90.00
_cell.angle_gamma   90.00
#
_symmetry.space_group_name_H-M   'P 1'
#
loop_
_entity.id
_entity.type
_entity.pdbx_description
1 polymer ?
#
loop_
_entity_poly.entity_id
_entity_poly.type
_entity_poly.pdbx_seq_one_letter_code
_entity_poly.pdbx_strand_id
1 'polypeptide(L)'
;MHCTRRSKLTGPGCIGSIPSDAAHRFVETGWSSYNGDPRPLTRIRSGVACVVGSYLPFLSPKLSAMFIRSGLALLVALSLPTSARAAEWFVEGSIETSGDGSTARPFKKIGEAIDAMQGGDIVTVGNGVYHESLRLSKGGSQDQPSTIRAATGSRVIVSGFSKIGQWQPFREGVYATTVPDKVTNLYVGYRPQRIASSLDKADAWVPIVSSDVPGGIVDVGDQLNSLPAAAEIVSTPANVAAFVFFGRGNVFKIIPVDSIDSTRGRLAMNAKELRGLGANDRLTLCNHHLLIDRAGEWACESEGDKWKLYFMPGDADDLLRTQTVKQPRPLLTLGHWKDPQSDFRVEGIEFAGSGSSGLSAGKVQRLTVDRCIVHNHANSGVSVRNCQDIRVAHSIAFANHTGISIVSTQRGMVEQNEVLANYVDGIIVAGDISGKDAEPETHDVTLRQNYVHHHLLHGHPDNFQTYRGVHGIQFHDNLILLSGQGLMTEQTYGGELTNNVFFGTSARLVIFGHHSSNDWTVTHNTFGFGGWGSIGMDGKNYVISQNLFLNNVLNSESDFEGQDNLFLNDAEREQPIPGNLPHLQGIATDLDQCRDDRLALRGVDVQQSFRVGDQIEINGDGRIRTVTEVSPSGIDFSPALPVRPWRNTIVWNWRTQTDFSLAFSAVESDGVIGATLDAAAYRAGDFDGDGQRDLPEMSADLRSSIPEANDLVVLLHLP
;
A
#
# COMPACT_ATOMS: atom_id res chain seq x y z
N MET A 1 -2.90 24.17 -30.63
CA MET A 1 -1.67 23.85 -29.88
C MET A 1 -1.00 25.16 -29.50
N HIS A 2 -0.94 25.50 -28.21
CA HIS A 2 -0.07 26.59 -27.77
C HIS A 2 1.22 25.96 -27.25
N CYS A 3 2.26 25.99 -28.09
CA CYS A 3 3.63 25.67 -27.68
C CYS A 3 4.23 26.96 -27.10
N THR A 4 4.28 27.09 -25.78
CA THR A 4 4.93 28.26 -25.14
C THR A 4 6.44 28.02 -25.07
N ARG A 5 7.18 28.52 -26.06
CA ARG A 5 8.65 28.62 -25.98
C ARG A 5 9.01 29.75 -25.01
N ARG A 6 9.61 29.38 -23.87
CA ARG A 6 10.12 30.24 -22.78
C ARG A 6 9.12 31.27 -22.24
N SER A 7 8.47 30.92 -21.14
CA SER A 7 7.86 31.89 -20.23
C SER A 7 8.28 31.58 -18.80
N LYS A 8 8.86 32.55 -18.09
CA LYS A 8 8.78 32.58 -16.63
C LYS A 8 7.29 32.73 -16.30
N LEU A 9 6.63 31.63 -15.92
CA LEU A 9 5.26 31.68 -15.43
C LEU A 9 5.31 32.22 -14.00
N THR A 10 5.10 33.53 -13.85
CA THR A 10 4.92 34.18 -12.55
C THR A 10 3.44 34.55 -12.37
N GLY A 11 2.77 33.93 -11.39
CA GLY A 11 1.49 34.42 -10.83
C GLY A 11 0.21 34.21 -11.67
N PRO A 12 -0.98 34.39 -11.04
CA PRO A 12 -2.17 33.59 -11.29
C PRO A 12 -2.97 34.09 -12.50
N GLY A 13 -3.34 33.18 -13.39
CA GLY A 13 -4.12 33.52 -14.57
C GLY A 13 -4.66 32.32 -15.32
N CYS A 14 -5.69 31.69 -14.78
CA CYS A 14 -6.84 31.06 -15.47
C CYS A 14 -7.75 30.44 -14.40
N ILE A 15 -8.60 31.27 -13.78
CA ILE A 15 -9.61 30.83 -12.82
C ILE A 15 -10.88 30.50 -13.61
N GLY A 16 -11.13 29.21 -13.83
CA GLY A 16 -12.49 28.70 -13.91
C GLY A 16 -13.02 28.58 -12.48
N SER A 17 -14.14 29.25 -12.20
CA SER A 17 -14.72 29.39 -10.86
C SER A 17 -14.97 28.05 -10.18
N ILE A 18 -14.16 27.74 -9.16
CA ILE A 18 -14.46 26.78 -8.10
C ILE A 18 -15.15 27.58 -6.98
N PRO A 19 -16.27 27.14 -6.39
CA PRO A 19 -16.88 27.83 -5.25
C PRO A 19 -15.87 27.98 -4.11
N SER A 20 -15.67 29.22 -3.66
CA SER A 20 -14.59 29.65 -2.77
C SER A 20 -14.75 29.30 -1.29
N ASP A 21 -15.50 28.26 -0.93
CA ASP A 21 -15.73 27.88 0.48
C ASP A 21 -15.09 26.55 0.91
N ALA A 22 -14.11 26.02 0.15
CA ALA A 22 -13.40 24.80 0.52
C ALA A 22 -11.86 24.85 0.39
N ALA A 23 -11.25 26.03 0.18
CA ALA A 23 -9.82 26.13 -0.17
C ALA A 23 -8.89 26.74 0.90
N HIS A 24 -9.36 27.01 2.11
CA HIS A 24 -8.47 27.46 3.20
C HIS A 24 -8.80 26.75 4.52
N ARG A 25 -8.08 25.64 4.78
CA ARG A 25 -7.65 25.14 6.12
C ARG A 25 -7.10 23.71 5.98
N PHE A 26 -5.97 23.56 5.30
CA PHE A 26 -5.10 22.38 5.42
C PHE A 26 -3.65 22.83 5.31
N VAL A 27 -3.24 23.71 6.23
CA VAL A 27 -1.83 23.98 6.56
C VAL A 27 -1.78 24.00 8.08
N GLU A 28 -1.33 22.87 8.64
CA GLU A 28 -0.71 22.64 9.96
C GLU A 28 -0.92 21.16 10.30
N THR A 29 0.13 20.40 10.01
CA THR A 29 0.32 19.02 10.42
C THR A 29 0.34 18.93 11.95
N GLY A 30 -0.53 18.09 12.48
CA GLY A 30 -0.54 17.70 13.89
C GLY A 30 -0.60 16.19 13.99
N TRP A 31 0.48 15.51 13.58
CA TRP A 31 0.74 14.16 14.05
C TRP A 31 1.25 14.27 15.48
N SER A 32 0.54 13.66 16.41
CA SER A 32 0.91 13.64 17.83
C SER A 32 2.23 12.88 18.00
N SER A 33 3.31 13.63 18.13
CA SER A 33 4.46 13.20 18.91
C SER A 33 4.01 12.95 20.35
N TYR A 34 4.60 11.91 20.94
CA TYR A 34 4.56 11.64 22.37
C TYR A 34 5.28 12.82 23.07
N ASN A 35 4.54 13.84 23.49
CA ASN A 35 5.10 14.93 24.29
C ASN A 35 4.88 14.64 25.78
N GLY A 36 5.98 14.34 26.46
CA GLY A 36 6.08 14.37 27.91
C GLY A 36 5.95 15.80 28.44
N ASP A 37 5.21 15.91 29.51
CA ASP A 37 4.83 17.11 30.27
C ASP A 37 6.06 17.94 30.75
N PRO A 38 6.07 19.28 30.63
CA PRO A 38 7.15 20.12 31.13
C PRO A 38 6.98 20.45 32.61
N ARG A 39 7.92 19.99 33.46
CA ARG A 39 8.04 20.51 34.83
C ARG A 39 8.98 21.73 34.87
N PRO A 40 8.67 22.76 35.68
CA PRO A 40 9.45 24.00 35.71
C PRO A 40 10.73 23.86 36.53
N LEU A 41 11.82 24.39 35.97
CA LEU A 41 13.10 24.59 36.64
C LEU A 41 13.02 25.71 37.69
N THR A 42 13.45 25.42 38.91
CA THR A 42 13.86 26.43 39.90
C THR A 42 15.31 26.21 40.33
N ARG A 43 16.15 27.18 39.96
CA ARG A 43 17.41 27.67 40.57
C ARG A 43 18.24 26.76 41.49
N ILE A 44 19.51 26.58 41.14
CA ILE A 44 20.65 26.87 42.05
C ILE A 44 21.72 27.67 41.27
N ARG A 45 22.27 28.68 41.95
CA ARG A 45 23.25 29.68 41.49
C ARG A 45 24.70 29.21 41.60
N SER A 46 25.57 29.97 40.91
CA SER A 46 27.00 30.25 41.12
C SER A 46 27.98 29.16 40.69
N GLY A 47 29.07 29.42 39.97
CA GLY A 47 29.65 30.66 39.44
C GLY A 47 31.18 30.54 39.40
N VAL A 48 31.79 30.94 38.27
CA VAL A 48 33.15 31.53 38.13
C VAL A 48 34.34 30.58 38.46
N ALA A 49 35.47 30.49 37.76
CA ALA A 49 36.17 31.33 36.78
C ALA A 49 37.11 30.48 35.89
N CYS A 50 37.43 31.07 34.74
CA CYS A 50 38.51 30.76 33.81
C CYS A 50 39.91 31.07 34.40
N VAL A 51 40.99 30.38 33.99
CA VAL A 51 42.26 30.97 33.45
C VAL A 51 43.12 29.86 32.79
N VAL A 52 43.28 30.02 31.47
CA VAL A 52 44.44 29.90 30.55
C VAL A 52 45.77 29.27 31.02
N GLY A 53 46.35 28.43 30.16
CA GLY A 53 47.79 28.12 30.14
C GLY A 53 48.23 27.29 28.92
N SER A 54 48.82 27.97 27.93
CA SER A 54 49.34 27.53 26.63
C SER A 54 50.66 26.73 26.68
N TYR A 55 50.99 25.95 25.63
CA TYR A 55 52.17 26.09 24.72
C TYR A 55 52.37 24.86 23.80
N LEU A 56 53.04 25.12 22.68
CA LEU A 56 53.02 24.50 21.33
C LEU A 56 54.24 23.54 21.09
N PRO A 57 54.49 22.99 19.87
CA PRO A 57 54.82 21.57 19.60
C PRO A 57 56.27 21.32 19.13
N PHE A 58 56.62 20.06 18.82
CA PHE A 58 57.79 19.72 18.00
C PHE A 58 57.55 18.54 17.03
N LEU A 59 58.27 18.60 15.92
CA LEU A 59 58.11 17.89 14.65
C LEU A 59 59.27 16.91 14.41
N SER A 60 59.01 15.83 13.65
CA SER A 60 59.92 15.21 12.64
C SER A 60 60.85 14.01 13.07
N PRO A 61 61.50 13.28 12.12
CA PRO A 61 61.31 11.83 11.88
C PRO A 61 62.63 11.01 11.80
N LYS A 62 62.60 9.69 11.48
CA LYS A 62 63.56 8.99 10.56
C LYS A 62 63.42 7.44 10.50
N LEU A 63 63.60 6.92 9.27
CA LEU A 63 63.90 5.53 8.89
C LEU A 63 65.35 5.13 9.21
N SER A 64 65.63 3.82 9.43
CA SER A 64 66.47 2.95 8.54
C SER A 64 67.02 1.66 9.20
N ALA A 65 66.84 0.54 8.47
CA ALA A 65 67.79 -0.54 8.13
C ALA A 65 68.32 -1.60 9.16
N MET A 66 67.88 -2.86 8.94
CA MET A 66 68.63 -4.07 8.50
C MET A 66 69.73 -4.71 9.40
N PHE A 67 69.59 -6.01 9.76
CA PHE A 67 70.41 -7.17 9.30
C PHE A 67 70.13 -8.51 10.06
N ILE A 68 69.51 -9.47 9.35
CA ILE A 68 69.77 -10.94 9.19
C ILE A 68 70.35 -11.79 10.36
N ARG A 69 69.63 -12.86 10.75
CA ARG A 69 70.00 -14.31 10.60
C ARG A 69 69.24 -15.23 11.57
N SER A 70 68.43 -16.16 11.03
CA SER A 70 68.56 -17.62 11.19
C SER A 70 67.21 -18.31 10.95
N GLY A 71 67.22 -19.32 10.09
CA GLY A 71 66.05 -19.83 9.39
C GLY A 71 65.15 -20.78 10.17
N LEU A 72 63.90 -20.86 9.70
CA LEU A 72 63.04 -22.00 9.85
C LEU A 72 62.24 -22.14 8.55
N ALA A 73 62.32 -23.31 7.92
CA ALA A 73 61.63 -23.63 6.70
C ALA A 73 60.11 -23.49 6.90
N LEU A 74 59.52 -22.44 6.32
CA LEU A 74 58.08 -22.28 6.23
C LEU A 74 57.59 -23.09 5.02
N LEU A 75 57.12 -24.31 5.28
CA LEU A 75 56.26 -25.05 4.37
C LEU A 75 54.95 -24.27 4.23
N VAL A 76 54.89 -23.35 3.26
CA VAL A 76 53.63 -22.75 2.82
C VAL A 76 52.87 -23.85 2.10
N ALA A 77 52.03 -24.57 2.84
CA ALA A 77 50.94 -25.32 2.25
C ALA A 77 50.07 -24.29 1.52
N LEU A 78 50.21 -24.22 0.19
CA LEU A 78 49.20 -23.60 -0.66
C LEU A 78 47.93 -24.44 -0.51
N SER A 79 47.12 -24.10 0.49
CA SER A 79 45.71 -24.44 0.50
C SER A 79 45.09 -23.65 -0.64
N LEU A 80 45.07 -24.26 -1.83
CA LEU A 80 44.13 -23.86 -2.87
C LEU A 80 42.76 -23.75 -2.17
N PRO A 81 42.06 -22.59 -2.22
CA PRO A 81 40.71 -22.52 -1.71
C PRO A 81 39.92 -23.55 -2.51
N THR A 82 39.60 -24.67 -1.86
CA THR A 82 38.57 -25.56 -2.36
C THR A 82 37.31 -24.72 -2.26
N SER A 83 36.78 -24.28 -3.40
CA SER A 83 35.42 -23.76 -3.46
C SER A 83 34.53 -24.87 -2.92
N ALA A 84 34.19 -24.79 -1.64
CA ALA A 84 33.24 -25.68 -1.02
C ALA A 84 31.92 -25.44 -1.76
N ARG A 85 31.55 -26.39 -2.60
CA ARG A 85 30.31 -26.31 -3.37
C ARG A 85 29.14 -26.17 -2.39
N ALA A 86 28.27 -25.18 -2.59
CA ALA A 86 27.04 -24.99 -1.83
C ALA A 86 26.33 -26.33 -1.65
N ALA A 87 25.97 -26.70 -0.42
CA ALA A 87 25.05 -27.81 -0.24
C ALA A 87 23.66 -27.38 -0.72
N GLU A 88 22.91 -28.33 -1.26
CA GLU A 88 21.52 -28.12 -1.64
C GLU A 88 20.63 -29.06 -0.83
N TRP A 89 19.68 -28.46 -0.12
CA TRP A 89 18.72 -29.11 0.75
C TRP A 89 17.35 -29.12 0.07
N PHE A 90 16.74 -30.30 -0.03
CA PHE A 90 15.45 -30.49 -0.68
C PHE A 90 14.34 -30.63 0.35
N VAL A 91 13.22 -29.95 0.10
CA VAL A 91 12.02 -29.98 0.95
C VAL A 91 10.84 -30.45 0.11
N GLU A 92 10.04 -31.37 0.63
CA GLU A 92 8.82 -31.85 -0.03
C GLU A 92 7.71 -32.07 1.01
N GLY A 93 6.73 -31.16 1.05
CA GLY A 93 5.67 -31.16 2.07
C GLY A 93 4.72 -32.36 2.00
N SER A 94 4.67 -33.04 0.85
CA SER A 94 3.80 -34.22 0.65
C SER A 94 4.30 -35.50 1.31
N ILE A 95 5.56 -35.56 1.77
CA ILE A 95 6.12 -36.77 2.39
C ILE A 95 5.57 -37.01 3.81
N GLU A 96 5.46 -38.27 4.20
CA GLU A 96 4.96 -38.64 5.52
C GLU A 96 5.95 -38.30 6.64
N THR A 97 7.21 -38.69 6.46
CA THR A 97 8.29 -38.55 7.45
C THR A 97 9.47 -37.78 6.86
N SER A 98 10.05 -36.88 7.65
CA SER A 98 11.20 -36.08 7.22
C SER A 98 12.45 -36.93 7.02
N GLY A 99 13.20 -36.67 5.95
CA GLY A 99 14.45 -37.35 5.60
C GLY A 99 15.71 -36.64 6.11
N ASP A 100 16.78 -36.71 5.33
CA ASP A 100 18.07 -36.06 5.63
C ASP A 100 18.33 -34.81 4.78
N GLY A 101 17.34 -34.38 3.99
CA GLY A 101 17.41 -33.22 3.11
C GLY A 101 18.10 -33.48 1.77
N SER A 102 18.55 -34.70 1.50
CA SER A 102 19.01 -35.09 0.15
C SER A 102 17.84 -35.21 -0.83
N THR A 103 18.12 -35.18 -2.13
CA THR A 103 17.08 -35.40 -3.16
C THR A 103 16.36 -36.75 -3.01
N ALA A 104 17.04 -37.77 -2.48
CA ALA A 104 16.45 -39.09 -2.27
C ALA A 104 15.59 -39.18 -0.99
N ARG A 105 15.89 -38.32 0.00
CA ARG A 105 15.19 -38.26 1.29
C ARG A 105 15.04 -36.80 1.72
N PRO A 106 14.16 -36.02 1.06
CA PRO A 106 13.99 -34.60 1.36
C PRO A 106 13.49 -34.38 2.79
N PHE A 107 13.70 -33.17 3.31
CA PHE A 107 13.01 -32.72 4.51
C PHE A 107 11.52 -32.53 4.24
N LYS A 108 10.70 -32.63 5.28
CA LYS A 108 9.26 -32.37 5.17
C LYS A 108 8.94 -30.89 5.31
N LYS A 109 9.73 -30.18 6.13
CA LYS A 109 9.50 -28.77 6.46
C LYS A 109 10.62 -27.89 5.96
N ILE A 110 10.28 -26.65 5.64
CA ILE A 110 11.27 -25.65 5.23
C ILE A 110 12.17 -25.29 6.41
N GLY A 111 11.61 -25.21 7.62
CA GLY A 111 12.40 -24.95 8.83
C GLY A 111 13.52 -25.96 9.07
N GLU A 112 13.30 -27.25 8.78
CA GLU A 112 14.32 -28.30 8.94
C GLU A 112 15.51 -28.06 8.00
N ALA A 113 15.25 -27.65 6.76
CA ALA A 113 16.29 -27.30 5.81
C ALA A 113 17.05 -26.03 6.23
N ILE A 114 16.35 -25.01 6.74
CA ILE A 114 16.96 -23.78 7.26
C ILE A 114 17.84 -24.06 8.50
N ASP A 115 17.45 -25.01 9.35
CA ASP A 115 18.24 -25.40 10.51
C ASP A 115 19.54 -26.12 10.08
N ALA A 116 19.44 -27.00 9.08
CA ALA A 116 20.56 -27.76 8.52
C ALA A 116 21.54 -26.88 7.72
N MET A 117 21.05 -25.89 6.99
CA MET A 117 21.85 -25.10 6.07
C MET A 117 22.97 -24.31 6.74
N GLN A 118 24.06 -24.10 6.01
CA GLN A 118 25.12 -23.16 6.33
C GLN A 118 25.04 -21.93 5.42
N GLY A 119 25.88 -20.94 5.68
CA GLY A 119 25.98 -19.76 4.81
C GLY A 119 26.39 -20.15 3.39
N GLY A 120 25.59 -19.73 2.40
CA GLY A 120 25.82 -20.01 0.98
C GLY A 120 25.20 -21.31 0.45
N ASP A 121 24.45 -22.02 1.29
CA ASP A 121 23.66 -23.18 0.86
C ASP A 121 22.35 -22.77 0.15
N ILE A 122 21.75 -23.74 -0.54
CA ILE A 122 20.48 -23.59 -1.26
C ILE A 122 19.43 -24.49 -0.61
N VAL A 123 18.24 -23.96 -0.36
CA VAL A 123 17.05 -24.71 0.00
C VAL A 123 16.09 -24.70 -1.19
N THR A 124 15.84 -25.87 -1.78
CA THR A 124 14.92 -26.05 -2.91
C THR A 124 13.64 -26.72 -2.42
N VAL A 125 12.52 -26.01 -2.55
CA VAL A 125 11.23 -26.40 -1.96
C VAL A 125 10.27 -26.90 -3.03
N GLY A 126 9.76 -28.11 -2.85
CA GLY A 126 8.75 -28.75 -3.69
C GLY A 126 7.34 -28.23 -3.43
N ASN A 127 6.44 -28.55 -4.36
CA ASN A 127 5.07 -28.05 -4.39
C ASN A 127 4.29 -28.33 -3.08
N GLY A 128 3.62 -27.31 -2.53
CA GLY A 128 2.80 -27.51 -1.34
C GLY A 128 2.51 -26.25 -0.53
N VAL A 129 1.70 -26.44 0.52
CA VAL A 129 1.37 -25.41 1.52
C VAL A 129 2.08 -25.73 2.82
N TYR A 130 2.94 -24.82 3.26
CA TYR A 130 3.79 -24.93 4.44
C TYR A 130 3.30 -23.94 5.51
N HIS A 131 2.62 -24.46 6.53
CA HIS A 131 2.14 -23.65 7.65
C HIS A 131 3.26 -23.38 8.66
N GLU A 132 4.18 -22.48 8.29
CA GLU A 132 5.41 -22.20 9.03
C GLU A 132 5.68 -20.70 9.18
N SER A 133 6.50 -20.35 10.16
CA SER A 133 7.11 -19.02 10.28
C SER A 133 8.60 -19.21 10.43
N LEU A 134 9.32 -18.74 9.42
CA LEU A 134 10.70 -19.09 9.13
C LEU A 134 11.63 -17.95 9.51
N ARG A 135 12.84 -18.30 9.92
CA ARG A 135 13.91 -17.35 10.19
C ARG A 135 15.20 -17.82 9.53
N LEU A 136 15.60 -17.14 8.47
CA LEU A 136 16.87 -17.38 7.82
C LEU A 136 17.91 -16.38 8.36
N SER A 137 18.81 -16.88 9.20
CA SER A 137 19.80 -16.08 9.92
C SER A 137 21.25 -16.42 9.58
N LYS A 138 21.48 -17.23 8.55
CA LYS A 138 22.82 -17.64 8.10
C LYS A 138 23.05 -17.13 6.68
N GLY A 139 23.58 -15.92 6.57
CA GLY A 139 23.96 -15.30 5.31
C GLY A 139 25.06 -16.05 4.56
N GLY A 140 25.14 -15.87 3.25
CA GLY A 140 26.19 -16.43 2.40
C GLY A 140 27.34 -15.46 2.16
N SER A 141 27.85 -15.47 0.92
CA SER A 141 28.77 -14.47 0.39
C SER A 141 28.22 -13.90 -0.91
N GLN A 142 28.81 -12.82 -1.42
CA GLN A 142 28.34 -12.18 -2.65
C GLN A 142 28.30 -13.15 -3.85
N ASP A 143 29.29 -14.04 -3.96
CA ASP A 143 29.37 -15.03 -5.05
C ASP A 143 28.53 -16.29 -4.77
N GLN A 144 28.08 -16.47 -3.53
CA GLN A 144 27.38 -17.66 -3.06
C GLN A 144 26.38 -17.28 -1.95
N PRO A 145 25.23 -16.66 -2.30
CA PRO A 145 24.23 -16.25 -1.32
C PRO A 145 23.45 -17.44 -0.77
N SER A 146 23.04 -17.34 0.50
CA SER A 146 22.09 -18.30 1.07
C SER A 146 20.73 -18.15 0.40
N THR A 147 20.26 -19.21 -0.23
CA THR A 147 19.10 -19.16 -1.13
C THR A 147 17.95 -20.03 -0.64
N ILE A 148 16.73 -19.50 -0.62
CA ILE A 148 15.50 -20.30 -0.55
C ILE A 148 14.75 -20.09 -1.86
N ARG A 149 14.46 -21.19 -2.57
CA ARG A 149 13.76 -21.13 -3.86
C ARG A 149 12.70 -22.21 -4.01
N ALA A 150 11.67 -21.91 -4.77
CA ALA A 150 10.79 -22.95 -5.29
C ALA A 150 11.53 -23.84 -6.30
N ALA A 151 11.23 -25.13 -6.27
CA ALA A 151 11.63 -26.06 -7.34
C ALA A 151 10.94 -25.66 -8.66
N THR A 152 11.60 -25.93 -9.79
CA THR A 152 11.06 -25.59 -11.11
C THR A 152 9.65 -26.18 -11.30
N GLY A 153 8.70 -25.33 -11.69
CA GLY A 153 7.30 -25.71 -11.92
C GLY A 153 6.47 -25.98 -10.65
N SER A 154 7.04 -25.80 -9.46
CA SER A 154 6.33 -25.98 -8.19
C SER A 154 5.69 -24.67 -7.71
N ARG A 155 4.47 -24.75 -7.17
CA ARG A 155 3.86 -23.67 -6.38
C ARG A 155 4.14 -23.92 -4.90
N VAL A 156 4.94 -23.06 -4.28
CA VAL A 156 5.31 -23.15 -2.87
C VAL A 156 4.64 -22.03 -2.09
N ILE A 157 3.75 -22.38 -1.16
CA ILE A 157 3.01 -21.43 -0.36
C ILE A 157 3.46 -21.53 1.09
N VAL A 158 4.10 -20.50 1.63
CA VAL A 158 4.29 -20.35 3.08
C VAL A 158 3.07 -19.62 3.63
N SER A 159 2.31 -20.27 4.50
CA SER A 159 0.99 -19.80 4.92
C SER A 159 0.88 -19.59 6.43
N GLY A 160 0.42 -18.40 6.83
CA GLY A 160 0.03 -18.14 8.22
C GLY A 160 -1.46 -18.31 8.50
N PHE A 161 -2.23 -18.84 7.54
CA PHE A 161 -3.64 -19.15 7.70
C PHE A 161 -3.88 -20.41 8.53
N SER A 162 -5.03 -20.45 9.19
CA SER A 162 -5.59 -21.62 9.86
C SER A 162 -7.04 -21.80 9.39
N LYS A 163 -7.40 -23.04 9.03
CA LYS A 163 -8.75 -23.39 8.64
C LYS A 163 -9.75 -23.16 9.78
N ILE A 164 -10.93 -22.68 9.41
CA ILE A 164 -12.12 -22.63 10.25
C ILE A 164 -13.08 -23.68 9.69
N GLY A 165 -13.79 -24.39 10.57
CA GLY A 165 -14.73 -25.44 10.15
C GLY A 165 -15.81 -25.67 11.20
N GLN A 166 -16.45 -26.83 11.13
CA GLN A 166 -17.54 -27.23 12.05
C GLN A 166 -18.74 -26.27 12.04
N TRP A 167 -18.96 -25.57 10.93
CA TRP A 167 -20.11 -24.70 10.72
C TRP A 167 -21.43 -25.46 10.88
N GLN A 168 -22.35 -24.88 11.64
CA GLN A 168 -23.70 -25.38 11.86
C GLN A 168 -24.72 -24.32 11.40
N PRO A 169 -25.88 -24.72 10.85
CA PRO A 169 -26.95 -23.78 10.56
C PRO A 169 -27.34 -22.99 11.84
N PHE A 170 -27.43 -21.67 11.73
CA PHE A 170 -27.83 -20.78 12.84
C PHE A 170 -29.20 -20.15 12.57
N ARG A 171 -29.39 -19.55 11.39
CA ARG A 171 -30.67 -19.10 10.84
C ARG A 171 -30.64 -19.20 9.32
N GLU A 172 -31.72 -18.78 8.64
CA GLU A 172 -31.77 -18.80 7.18
C GLU A 172 -30.53 -18.14 6.56
N GLY A 173 -29.80 -18.91 5.76
CA GLY A 173 -28.56 -18.50 5.09
C GLY A 173 -27.33 -18.31 5.98
N VAL A 174 -27.47 -18.20 7.31
CA VAL A 174 -26.36 -17.91 8.23
C VAL A 174 -25.95 -19.15 9.01
N TYR A 175 -24.66 -19.42 9.02
CA TYR A 175 -24.02 -20.49 9.78
C TYR A 175 -23.24 -19.93 10.95
N ALA A 176 -23.06 -20.73 12.00
CA ALA A 176 -22.23 -20.40 13.13
C ALA A 176 -21.25 -21.51 13.49
N THR A 177 -20.12 -21.14 14.07
CA THR A 177 -19.12 -22.06 14.66
C THR A 177 -18.44 -21.38 15.84
N THR A 178 -17.76 -22.15 16.67
CA THR A 178 -17.00 -21.64 17.82
C THR A 178 -15.51 -21.94 17.65
N VAL A 179 -14.67 -20.94 17.83
CA VAL A 179 -13.21 -21.01 17.71
C VAL A 179 -12.55 -20.56 19.02
N PRO A 180 -11.32 -21.00 19.33
CA PRO A 180 -10.66 -20.64 20.59
C PRO A 180 -10.23 -19.16 20.66
N ASP A 181 -9.83 -18.57 19.54
CA ASP A 181 -9.23 -17.23 19.49
C ASP A 181 -10.13 -16.27 18.69
N LYS A 182 -10.02 -14.97 18.99
CA LYS A 182 -10.74 -13.93 18.23
C LYS A 182 -10.33 -13.97 16.77
N VAL A 183 -11.31 -14.09 15.88
CA VAL A 183 -11.09 -13.88 14.44
C VAL A 183 -11.07 -12.39 14.17
N THR A 184 -9.95 -11.92 13.62
CA THR A 184 -9.82 -10.55 13.13
C THR A 184 -10.31 -10.44 11.70
N ASN A 185 -10.01 -11.40 10.83
CA ASN A 185 -10.46 -11.38 9.44
C ASN A 185 -10.83 -12.79 8.99
N LEU A 186 -12.03 -12.96 8.44
CA LEU A 186 -12.47 -14.20 7.80
C LEU A 186 -12.12 -14.17 6.32
N TYR A 187 -11.67 -15.32 5.80
CA TYR A 187 -11.38 -15.52 4.39
C TYR A 187 -12.08 -16.77 3.89
N VAL A 188 -12.49 -16.74 2.62
CA VAL A 188 -12.92 -17.92 1.85
C VAL A 188 -11.90 -18.15 0.76
N GLY A 189 -11.13 -19.24 0.85
CA GLY A 189 -9.86 -19.32 0.12
C GLY A 189 -8.99 -18.12 0.51
N TYR A 190 -8.46 -17.39 -0.47
CA TYR A 190 -7.67 -16.19 -0.20
C TYR A 190 -8.46 -14.89 -0.25
N ARG A 191 -9.78 -14.94 -0.49
CA ARG A 191 -10.63 -13.75 -0.57
C ARG A 191 -11.12 -13.33 0.82
N PRO A 192 -10.79 -12.13 1.30
CA PRO A 192 -11.31 -11.61 2.56
C PRO A 192 -12.84 -11.43 2.47
N GLN A 193 -13.52 -11.67 3.59
CA GLN A 193 -14.97 -11.59 3.71
C GLN A 193 -15.37 -10.31 4.45
N ARG A 194 -16.49 -9.71 4.03
CA ARG A 194 -16.97 -8.42 4.55
C ARG A 194 -17.42 -8.58 5.99
N ILE A 195 -16.92 -7.74 6.89
CA ILE A 195 -17.52 -7.63 8.21
C ILE A 195 -18.95 -7.10 8.07
N ALA A 196 -19.91 -7.77 8.73
CA ALA A 196 -21.32 -7.40 8.70
C ALA A 196 -21.48 -5.94 9.12
N SER A 197 -22.02 -5.13 8.24
CA SER A 197 -22.12 -3.69 8.42
C SER A 197 -23.22 -3.12 7.54
N SER A 198 -23.54 -1.84 7.74
CA SER A 198 -24.51 -1.14 6.91
C SER A 198 -23.87 -0.14 5.96
N LEU A 199 -22.55 -0.19 5.75
CA LEU A 199 -21.75 0.87 5.10
C LEU A 199 -22.28 1.34 3.75
N ASP A 200 -22.81 0.43 2.97
CA ASP A 200 -23.32 0.61 1.61
C ASP A 200 -24.84 0.84 1.57
N LYS A 201 -25.51 1.06 2.70
CA LYS A 201 -26.96 1.34 2.73
C LYS A 201 -27.22 2.85 2.76
N ALA A 202 -28.33 3.27 2.14
CA ALA A 202 -28.75 4.66 1.94
C ALA A 202 -28.62 5.53 3.21
N ASP A 203 -29.15 5.02 4.32
CA ASP A 203 -29.37 5.75 5.58
C ASP A 203 -28.54 5.18 6.75
N ALA A 204 -27.43 4.51 6.46
CA ALA A 204 -26.66 3.82 7.49
C ALA A 204 -25.67 4.70 8.25
N TRP A 205 -25.44 5.93 7.80
CA TRP A 205 -24.49 6.84 8.42
C TRP A 205 -25.21 7.87 9.26
N VAL A 206 -24.81 7.97 10.53
CA VAL A 206 -25.32 9.01 11.44
C VAL A 206 -24.18 9.98 11.79
N PRO A 207 -24.41 11.31 11.71
CA PRO A 207 -23.44 12.30 12.16
C PRO A 207 -23.15 12.18 13.65
N ILE A 208 -21.91 12.47 14.03
CA ILE A 208 -21.53 12.65 15.44
C ILE A 208 -21.93 14.07 15.85
N VAL A 209 -22.91 14.15 16.76
CA VAL A 209 -23.47 15.42 17.26
C VAL A 209 -22.50 16.07 18.25
N SER A 210 -21.92 15.28 19.15
CA SER A 210 -20.88 15.73 20.07
C SER A 210 -20.03 14.57 20.57
N SER A 211 -18.91 14.87 21.23
CA SER A 211 -18.08 13.84 21.88
C SER A 211 -17.41 14.36 23.15
N ASP A 212 -17.23 13.47 24.11
CA ASP A 212 -16.28 13.61 25.22
C ASP A 212 -15.15 12.61 24.98
N VAL A 213 -14.17 13.02 24.18
CA VAL A 213 -13.03 12.17 23.78
C VAL A 213 -12.25 11.65 24.99
N PRO A 214 -11.87 12.46 26.00
CA PRO A 214 -11.23 11.96 27.22
C PRO A 214 -12.08 10.92 27.97
N GLY A 215 -13.40 11.11 28.01
CA GLY A 215 -14.35 10.15 28.59
C GLY A 215 -14.65 8.93 27.72
N GLY A 216 -14.21 8.91 26.47
CA GLY A 216 -14.51 7.82 25.53
C GLY A 216 -15.96 7.81 25.04
N ILE A 217 -16.66 8.94 25.07
CA ILE A 217 -18.09 9.00 24.72
C ILE A 217 -18.31 9.72 23.39
N VAL A 218 -19.09 9.10 22.51
CA VAL A 218 -19.61 9.69 21.27
C VAL A 218 -21.13 9.79 21.38
N ASP A 219 -21.67 10.95 21.03
CA ASP A 219 -23.11 11.25 21.04
C ASP A 219 -23.60 11.44 19.60
N VAL A 220 -24.53 10.60 19.17
CA VAL A 220 -25.21 10.68 17.85
C VAL A 220 -26.70 11.04 18.01
N GLY A 221 -27.15 11.34 19.23
CA GLY A 221 -28.54 11.65 19.56
C GLY A 221 -29.54 10.57 19.13
N ASP A 222 -30.78 11.00 18.87
CA ASP A 222 -31.90 10.12 18.52
C ASP A 222 -31.67 9.32 17.22
N GLN A 223 -30.72 9.75 16.38
CA GLN A 223 -30.40 9.10 15.12
C GLN A 223 -29.80 7.70 15.31
N LEU A 224 -29.27 7.37 16.49
CA LEU A 224 -28.83 6.00 16.80
C LEU A 224 -29.92 4.97 16.47
N ASN A 225 -31.18 5.30 16.77
CA ASN A 225 -32.32 4.39 16.59
C ASN A 225 -32.75 4.26 15.12
N SER A 226 -32.22 5.09 14.22
CA SER A 226 -32.42 4.95 12.78
C SER A 226 -31.46 3.95 12.12
N LEU A 227 -30.39 3.56 12.82
CA LEU A 227 -29.45 2.58 12.29
C LEU A 227 -30.09 1.19 12.16
N PRO A 228 -29.71 0.40 11.14
CA PRO A 228 -30.26 -0.94 10.95
C PRO A 228 -30.07 -1.84 12.17
N ALA A 229 -31.16 -2.49 12.59
CA ALA A 229 -31.23 -3.37 13.76
C ALA A 229 -30.77 -2.74 15.09
N ALA A 230 -30.77 -1.40 15.21
CA ALA A 230 -30.26 -0.72 16.40
C ALA A 230 -30.97 -1.14 17.69
N ALA A 231 -32.31 -1.24 17.67
CA ALA A 231 -33.09 -1.61 18.85
C ALA A 231 -32.73 -3.02 19.35
N GLU A 232 -32.58 -3.98 18.43
CA GLU A 232 -32.22 -5.35 18.73
C GLU A 232 -30.75 -5.47 19.16
N ILE A 233 -29.83 -4.78 18.47
CA ILE A 233 -28.41 -4.73 18.84
C ILE A 233 -28.22 -4.16 20.25
N VAL A 234 -28.97 -3.11 20.61
CA VAL A 234 -28.93 -2.54 21.97
C VAL A 234 -29.34 -3.58 23.02
N SER A 235 -30.25 -4.51 22.69
CA SER A 235 -30.65 -5.59 23.61
C SER A 235 -29.60 -6.69 23.74
N THR A 236 -28.70 -6.83 22.76
CA THR A 236 -27.62 -7.83 22.73
C THR A 236 -26.31 -7.24 22.17
N PRO A 237 -25.67 -6.24 22.83
CA PRO A 237 -24.61 -5.44 22.21
C PRO A 237 -23.25 -6.16 22.13
N ALA A 238 -23.22 -7.49 22.19
CA ALA A 238 -22.00 -8.27 22.31
C ALA A 238 -21.07 -8.02 21.10
N ASN A 239 -19.91 -7.43 21.37
CA ASN A 239 -18.83 -7.15 20.40
C ASN A 239 -19.23 -6.30 19.18
N VAL A 240 -20.37 -5.60 19.22
CA VAL A 240 -20.68 -4.59 18.21
C VAL A 240 -19.55 -3.55 18.15
N ALA A 241 -19.23 -3.10 16.96
CA ALA A 241 -18.24 -2.06 16.72
C ALA A 241 -18.86 -0.91 15.94
N ALA A 242 -18.30 0.28 16.11
CA ALA A 242 -18.62 1.44 15.29
C ALA A 242 -17.60 1.54 14.15
N PHE A 243 -18.09 1.63 12.92
CA PHE A 243 -17.28 2.05 11.79
C PHE A 243 -17.35 3.58 11.72
N VAL A 244 -16.25 4.25 12.02
CA VAL A 244 -16.17 5.70 12.21
C VAL A 244 -15.38 6.32 11.06
N PHE A 245 -15.97 7.33 10.42
CA PHE A 245 -15.31 8.19 9.46
C PHE A 245 -14.79 9.45 10.13
N PHE A 246 -13.49 9.70 9.99
CA PHE A 246 -12.83 10.93 10.41
C PHE A 246 -12.65 11.84 9.22
N GLY A 247 -13.50 12.84 9.08
CA GLY A 247 -13.54 13.76 7.94
C GLY A 247 -12.26 14.59 7.79
N ARG A 248 -11.60 14.97 8.90
CA ARG A 248 -10.33 15.73 8.85
C ARG A 248 -9.19 14.93 8.22
N GLY A 249 -9.07 13.64 8.57
CA GLY A 249 -8.01 12.77 8.05
C GLY A 249 -8.41 12.02 6.78
N ASN A 250 -9.70 12.05 6.43
CA ASN A 250 -10.29 11.20 5.41
C ASN A 250 -9.92 9.72 5.63
N VAL A 251 -10.04 9.27 6.90
CA VAL A 251 -9.70 7.91 7.33
C VAL A 251 -10.90 7.24 7.96
N PHE A 252 -10.91 5.92 7.93
CA PHE A 252 -11.90 5.10 8.63
C PHE A 252 -11.24 4.27 9.73
N LYS A 253 -12.00 4.02 10.80
CA LYS A 253 -11.62 3.07 11.84
C LYS A 253 -12.80 2.20 12.23
N ILE A 254 -12.52 0.95 12.56
CA ILE A 254 -13.47 0.10 13.27
C ILE A 254 -13.10 0.12 14.75
N ILE A 255 -13.97 0.69 15.57
CA ILE A 255 -13.73 0.89 17.00
C ILE A 255 -14.73 0.02 17.78
N PRO A 256 -14.27 -0.92 18.61
CA PRO A 256 -15.16 -1.69 19.48
C PRO A 256 -16.01 -0.78 20.37
N VAL A 257 -17.30 -1.09 20.49
CA VAL A 257 -18.22 -0.35 21.36
C VAL A 257 -18.32 -1.08 22.69
N ASP A 258 -17.93 -0.38 23.77
CA ASP A 258 -17.93 -0.91 25.12
C ASP A 258 -19.35 -0.92 25.72
N SER A 259 -20.17 0.10 25.43
CA SER A 259 -21.57 0.16 25.84
C SER A 259 -22.39 1.14 24.99
N ILE A 260 -23.72 0.94 24.99
CA ILE A 260 -24.69 1.78 24.26
C ILE A 260 -25.76 2.31 25.24
N ASP A 261 -25.90 3.63 25.35
CA ASP A 261 -27.03 4.31 26.00
C ASP A 261 -28.01 4.76 24.91
N SER A 262 -28.97 3.91 24.57
CA SER A 262 -29.96 4.17 23.51
C SER A 262 -30.97 5.27 23.85
N THR A 263 -31.13 5.59 25.14
CA THR A 263 -32.04 6.67 25.58
C THR A 263 -31.44 8.04 25.31
N ARG A 264 -30.10 8.14 25.34
CA ARG A 264 -29.37 9.37 25.05
C ARG A 264 -28.66 9.38 23.69
N GLY A 265 -28.64 8.25 22.97
CA GLY A 265 -27.92 8.14 21.71
C GLY A 265 -26.39 8.13 21.89
N ARG A 266 -25.88 7.53 22.96
CA ARG A 266 -24.44 7.56 23.29
C ARG A 266 -23.77 6.21 23.18
N LEU A 267 -22.55 6.22 22.65
CA LEU A 267 -21.67 5.07 22.49
C LEU A 267 -20.42 5.30 23.33
N ALA A 268 -20.07 4.35 24.20
CA ALA A 268 -18.79 4.35 24.90
C ALA A 268 -17.77 3.51 24.12
N MET A 269 -16.58 4.06 23.90
CA MET A 269 -15.49 3.48 23.12
C MET A 269 -14.14 3.90 23.69
N ASN A 270 -13.06 3.28 23.21
CA ASN A 270 -11.71 3.63 23.62
C ASN A 270 -11.35 5.09 23.27
N ALA A 271 -11.12 5.93 24.29
CA ALA A 271 -10.74 7.34 24.15
C ALA A 271 -9.53 7.61 23.24
N LYS A 272 -8.56 6.68 23.17
CA LYS A 272 -7.40 6.82 22.29
C LYS A 272 -7.79 6.73 20.82
N GLU A 273 -8.75 5.89 20.48
CA GLU A 273 -9.19 5.70 19.09
C GLU A 273 -10.01 6.88 18.57
N LEU A 274 -10.65 7.63 19.46
CA LEU A 274 -11.45 8.82 19.17
C LEU A 274 -10.62 10.10 18.99
N ARG A 275 -9.29 10.03 19.16
CA ARG A 275 -8.43 11.21 18.96
C ARG A 275 -8.53 11.70 17.51
N GLY A 276 -8.80 12.98 17.35
CA GLY A 276 -8.95 13.62 16.03
C GLY A 276 -10.40 13.76 15.57
N LEU A 277 -11.39 13.31 16.36
CA LEU A 277 -12.80 13.53 16.05
C LEU A 277 -13.14 15.03 15.89
N GLY A 278 -14.01 15.33 14.93
CA GLY A 278 -14.46 16.68 14.58
C GLY A 278 -15.89 16.74 14.06
N ALA A 279 -16.31 17.94 13.64
CA ALA A 279 -17.71 18.26 13.33
C ALA A 279 -18.31 17.59 12.07
N ASN A 280 -17.48 17.00 11.21
CA ASN A 280 -17.91 16.34 9.96
C ASN A 280 -17.86 14.81 10.06
N ASP A 281 -17.63 14.29 11.27
CA ASP A 281 -17.43 12.87 11.48
C ASP A 281 -18.78 12.17 11.64
N ARG A 282 -18.82 10.92 11.21
CA ARG A 282 -20.04 10.11 11.16
C ARG A 282 -19.70 8.66 11.42
N LEU A 283 -20.69 7.88 11.83
CA LEU A 283 -20.49 6.45 12.10
C LEU A 283 -21.66 5.59 11.64
N THR A 284 -21.41 4.29 11.56
CA THR A 284 -22.42 3.23 11.49
C THR A 284 -22.05 2.08 12.41
N LEU A 285 -22.96 1.14 12.66
CA LEU A 285 -22.68 -0.08 13.42
C LEU A 285 -22.20 -1.21 12.48
N CYS A 286 -21.29 -2.03 13.01
CA CYS A 286 -20.74 -3.21 12.36
C CYS A 286 -20.40 -4.31 13.37
N ASN A 287 -20.01 -5.49 12.87
CA ASN A 287 -19.66 -6.68 13.67
C ASN A 287 -20.80 -7.15 14.60
N HIS A 288 -21.98 -7.39 14.04
CA HIS A 288 -23.08 -8.04 14.77
C HIS A 288 -23.86 -8.98 13.85
N HIS A 289 -24.26 -10.15 14.35
CA HIS A 289 -24.89 -11.19 13.52
C HIS A 289 -26.27 -10.79 12.95
N LEU A 290 -26.91 -9.78 13.54
CA LEU A 290 -28.16 -9.18 13.05
C LEU A 290 -27.94 -8.27 11.83
N LEU A 291 -26.71 -7.83 11.59
CA LEU A 291 -26.36 -7.01 10.43
C LEU A 291 -26.05 -7.85 9.19
N ILE A 292 -25.89 -9.17 9.33
CA ILE A 292 -25.63 -10.09 8.21
C ILE A 292 -26.90 -10.20 7.36
N ASP A 293 -26.88 -9.66 6.14
CA ASP A 293 -28.02 -9.69 5.22
C ASP A 293 -27.69 -10.12 3.79
N ARG A 294 -26.41 -10.41 3.51
CA ARG A 294 -25.97 -10.94 2.21
C ARG A 294 -24.82 -11.93 2.32
N ALA A 295 -24.64 -12.67 1.23
CA ALA A 295 -23.50 -13.55 1.03
C ALA A 295 -22.16 -12.81 1.23
N GLY A 296 -21.22 -13.49 1.88
CA GLY A 296 -19.89 -12.98 2.18
C GLY A 296 -19.79 -12.17 3.48
N GLU A 297 -20.91 -11.90 4.17
CA GLU A 297 -20.89 -11.18 5.43
C GLU A 297 -20.70 -12.09 6.65
N TRP A 298 -19.88 -11.63 7.59
CA TRP A 298 -19.59 -12.34 8.83
C TRP A 298 -19.56 -11.41 10.05
N ALA A 299 -19.73 -11.97 11.22
CA ALA A 299 -19.58 -11.29 12.50
C ALA A 299 -18.97 -12.22 13.55
N CYS A 300 -18.41 -11.67 14.61
CA CYS A 300 -17.91 -12.45 15.73
C CYS A 300 -18.27 -11.83 17.09
N GLU A 301 -18.51 -12.70 18.06
CA GLU A 301 -18.73 -12.32 19.44
C GLU A 301 -18.03 -13.29 20.40
N SER A 302 -17.68 -12.79 21.58
CA SER A 302 -17.13 -13.57 22.68
C SER A 302 -18.21 -14.47 23.29
N GLU A 303 -17.87 -15.74 23.48
CA GLU A 303 -18.70 -16.75 24.15
C GLU A 303 -17.84 -17.42 25.24
N GLY A 304 -17.83 -16.82 26.44
CA GLY A 304 -16.96 -17.27 27.54
C GLY A 304 -15.48 -17.02 27.23
N ASP A 305 -14.68 -18.09 27.18
CA ASP A 305 -13.26 -18.08 26.82
C ASP A 305 -13.01 -18.30 25.31
N LYS A 306 -14.08 -18.43 24.52
CA LYS A 306 -14.05 -18.69 23.07
C LYS A 306 -14.71 -17.56 22.29
N TRP A 307 -14.69 -17.71 20.98
CA TRP A 307 -15.33 -16.80 20.04
C TRP A 307 -16.29 -17.54 19.15
N LYS A 308 -17.52 -17.04 19.09
CA LYS A 308 -18.55 -17.51 18.17
C LYS A 308 -18.50 -16.66 16.91
N LEU A 309 -18.49 -17.34 15.76
CA LEU A 309 -18.49 -16.73 14.44
C LEU A 309 -19.85 -16.96 13.80
N TYR A 310 -20.29 -15.98 13.02
CA TYR A 310 -21.47 -16.04 12.18
C TYR A 310 -21.05 -15.71 10.76
N PHE A 311 -21.52 -16.46 9.77
CA PHE A 311 -21.15 -16.25 8.37
C PHE A 311 -22.29 -16.64 7.45
N MET A 312 -22.62 -15.77 6.48
CA MET A 312 -23.49 -16.11 5.37
C MET A 312 -22.62 -16.44 4.15
N PRO A 313 -22.44 -17.72 3.80
CA PRO A 313 -21.67 -18.08 2.61
C PRO A 313 -22.42 -17.71 1.32
N GLY A 314 -21.69 -17.51 0.21
CA GLY A 314 -22.26 -17.38 -1.12
C GLY A 314 -22.70 -18.72 -1.70
N ASP A 315 -21.96 -19.80 -1.40
CA ASP A 315 -22.35 -21.17 -1.66
C ASP A 315 -21.96 -22.11 -0.51
N ALA A 316 -22.56 -23.30 -0.44
CA ALA A 316 -22.30 -24.22 0.67
C ALA A 316 -20.83 -24.66 0.78
N ASP A 317 -20.08 -24.68 -0.31
CA ASP A 317 -18.67 -25.10 -0.35
C ASP A 317 -17.72 -24.00 0.17
N ASP A 318 -18.16 -22.74 0.25
CA ASP A 318 -17.42 -21.67 0.94
C ASP A 318 -17.06 -22.07 2.38
N LEU A 319 -17.97 -22.76 3.08
CA LEU A 319 -17.76 -23.21 4.46
C LEU A 319 -16.57 -24.17 4.60
N LEU A 320 -16.23 -24.91 3.54
CA LEU A 320 -15.08 -25.83 3.51
C LEU A 320 -13.75 -25.08 3.29
N ARG A 321 -13.82 -23.86 2.79
CA ARG A 321 -12.69 -23.00 2.42
C ARG A 321 -12.48 -21.85 3.40
N THR A 322 -13.27 -21.77 4.47
CA THR A 322 -13.11 -20.71 5.47
C THR A 322 -11.79 -20.84 6.24
N GLN A 323 -11.10 -19.71 6.42
CA GLN A 323 -9.87 -19.64 7.21
C GLN A 323 -9.70 -18.24 7.82
N THR A 324 -8.78 -18.15 8.78
CA THR A 324 -8.34 -16.89 9.41
C THR A 324 -6.83 -16.87 9.48
N VAL A 325 -6.24 -15.68 9.51
CA VAL A 325 -4.84 -15.50 9.86
C VAL A 325 -4.65 -15.89 11.32
N LYS A 326 -3.68 -16.78 11.60
CA LYS A 326 -3.31 -17.20 12.96
C LYS A 326 -1.90 -16.77 13.34
N GLN A 327 -1.00 -16.65 12.37
CA GLN A 327 0.40 -16.37 12.62
C GLN A 327 0.64 -14.86 12.83
N PRO A 328 1.04 -14.39 14.03
CA PRO A 328 1.15 -12.95 14.32
C PRO A 328 2.50 -12.34 13.92
N ARG A 329 3.46 -13.15 13.45
CA ARG A 329 4.82 -12.72 13.08
C ARG A 329 5.06 -12.89 11.58
N PRO A 330 6.10 -12.27 11.01
CA PRO A 330 6.43 -12.49 9.61
C PRO A 330 6.57 -13.97 9.24
N LEU A 331 6.20 -14.32 8.01
CA LEU A 331 6.30 -15.70 7.52
C LEU A 331 7.74 -16.06 7.17
N LEU A 332 8.52 -15.11 6.66
CA LEU A 332 9.96 -15.22 6.55
C LEU A 332 10.64 -13.99 7.15
N THR A 333 11.57 -14.22 8.08
CA THR A 333 12.44 -13.18 8.64
C THR A 333 13.88 -13.40 8.20
N LEU A 334 14.49 -12.37 7.61
CA LEU A 334 15.89 -12.32 7.18
C LEU A 334 16.67 -11.33 8.05
N GLY A 335 17.82 -11.76 8.56
CA GLY A 335 18.66 -10.92 9.41
C GLY A 335 18.10 -10.69 10.83
N HIS A 336 18.74 -9.77 11.56
CA HIS A 336 18.36 -9.45 12.94
C HIS A 336 18.86 -8.06 13.38
N TRP A 337 18.08 -7.37 14.21
CA TRP A 337 18.42 -6.05 14.73
C TRP A 337 19.73 -5.94 15.53
N LYS A 338 20.19 -7.05 16.13
CA LYS A 338 21.45 -7.07 16.89
C LYS A 338 22.64 -7.62 16.10
N ASP A 339 22.37 -8.33 15.01
CA ASP A 339 23.39 -9.09 14.29
C ASP A 339 23.17 -8.90 12.79
N PRO A 340 23.88 -7.95 12.15
CA PRO A 340 23.78 -7.72 10.73
C PRO A 340 24.11 -9.00 9.96
N GLN A 341 23.39 -9.24 8.88
CA GLN A 341 23.60 -10.38 8.00
C GLN A 341 23.79 -9.89 6.57
N SER A 342 24.26 -10.77 5.69
CA SER A 342 24.39 -10.43 4.28
C SER A 342 24.10 -11.60 3.36
N ASP A 343 23.90 -11.31 2.08
CA ASP A 343 23.92 -12.30 1.00
C ASP A 343 22.79 -13.32 1.10
N PHE A 344 21.56 -12.84 0.92
CA PHE A 344 20.36 -13.67 0.87
C PHE A 344 19.66 -13.58 -0.48
N ARG A 345 19.04 -14.69 -0.88
CA ARG A 345 18.18 -14.76 -2.06
C ARG A 345 16.90 -15.54 -1.75
N VAL A 346 15.76 -14.99 -2.09
CA VAL A 346 14.44 -15.62 -1.94
C VAL A 346 13.74 -15.59 -3.29
N GLU A 347 13.34 -16.76 -3.80
CA GLU A 347 12.85 -16.90 -5.18
C GLU A 347 11.60 -17.77 -5.31
N GLY A 348 10.60 -17.28 -6.03
CA GLY A 348 9.48 -18.13 -6.46
C GLY A 348 8.56 -18.60 -5.33
N ILE A 349 8.58 -17.94 -4.17
CA ILE A 349 7.77 -18.32 -3.01
C ILE A 349 6.53 -17.43 -2.92
N GLU A 350 5.37 -18.07 -2.70
CA GLU A 350 4.13 -17.40 -2.31
C GLU A 350 4.05 -17.29 -0.79
N PHE A 351 3.88 -16.09 -0.25
CA PHE A 351 3.64 -15.83 1.16
C PHE A 351 2.20 -15.36 1.33
N ALA A 352 1.45 -16.06 2.19
CA ALA A 352 0.00 -15.86 2.32
C ALA A 352 -0.45 -15.78 3.78
N GLY A 353 -1.13 -14.69 4.16
CA GLY A 353 -1.90 -14.64 5.42
C GLY A 353 -1.05 -14.48 6.68
N SER A 354 -0.50 -13.29 6.93
CA SER A 354 0.32 -13.00 8.12
C SER A 354 -0.33 -11.90 8.95
N GLY A 355 -0.27 -12.02 10.28
CA GLY A 355 -0.63 -10.94 11.21
C GLY A 355 0.44 -9.85 11.30
N SER A 356 1.51 -9.98 10.50
CA SER A 356 2.57 -9.00 10.30
C SER A 356 2.89 -8.96 8.81
N SER A 357 4.16 -8.96 8.41
CA SER A 357 4.58 -8.98 7.00
C SER A 357 4.63 -10.39 6.41
N GLY A 358 4.65 -10.50 5.08
CA GLY A 358 4.98 -11.77 4.41
C GLY A 358 6.45 -12.09 4.60
N LEU A 359 7.29 -11.26 3.99
CA LEU A 359 8.74 -11.27 4.15
C LEU A 359 9.19 -10.01 4.89
N SER A 360 10.02 -10.19 5.91
CA SER A 360 10.65 -9.10 6.64
C SER A 360 12.17 -9.26 6.67
N ALA A 361 12.91 -8.24 6.24
CA ALA A 361 14.36 -8.18 6.27
C ALA A 361 14.83 -7.00 7.11
N GLY A 362 15.78 -7.27 8.01
CA GLY A 362 16.30 -6.25 8.88
C GLY A 362 17.81 -6.34 9.09
N LYS A 363 18.56 -5.24 8.83
CA LYS A 363 20.02 -5.19 8.94
C LYS A 363 20.68 -6.22 8.05
N VAL A 364 20.23 -6.23 6.80
CA VAL A 364 20.71 -7.11 5.75
C VAL A 364 21.43 -6.30 4.69
N GLN A 365 22.63 -6.75 4.30
CA GLN A 365 23.34 -6.27 3.12
C GLN A 365 23.21 -7.29 1.96
N ARG A 366 22.98 -6.85 0.71
CA ARG A 366 22.87 -7.75 -0.46
C ARG A 366 21.73 -8.77 -0.31
N LEU A 367 20.50 -8.28 -0.43
CA LEU A 367 19.28 -9.08 -0.45
C LEU A 367 18.64 -9.04 -1.84
N THR A 368 18.29 -10.21 -2.38
CA THR A 368 17.40 -10.32 -3.53
C THR A 368 16.11 -11.04 -3.16
N VAL A 369 14.97 -10.41 -3.44
CA VAL A 369 13.63 -11.04 -3.43
C VAL A 369 13.14 -11.03 -4.88
N ASP A 370 12.91 -12.21 -5.44
CA ASP A 370 12.64 -12.36 -6.87
C ASP A 370 11.46 -13.30 -7.12
N ARG A 371 10.57 -12.96 -8.06
CA ARG A 371 9.46 -13.82 -8.50
C ARG A 371 8.56 -14.33 -7.37
N CYS A 372 8.42 -13.54 -6.31
CA CYS A 372 7.59 -13.90 -5.16
C CYS A 372 6.17 -13.34 -5.33
N ILE A 373 5.21 -13.99 -4.67
CA ILE A 373 3.84 -13.48 -4.53
C ILE A 373 3.60 -13.23 -3.04
N VAL A 374 3.22 -12.02 -2.65
CA VAL A 374 2.98 -11.67 -1.24
C VAL A 374 1.59 -11.10 -1.07
N HIS A 375 0.75 -11.73 -0.24
CA HIS A 375 -0.65 -11.31 -0.13
C HIS A 375 -1.33 -11.64 1.19
N ASN A 376 -2.37 -10.85 1.49
CA ASN A 376 -3.19 -10.96 2.69
C ASN A 376 -2.38 -10.82 4.00
N HIS A 377 -1.44 -9.89 4.03
CA HIS A 377 -0.65 -9.57 5.21
C HIS A 377 -1.21 -8.33 5.93
N ALA A 378 -1.30 -8.39 7.27
CA ALA A 378 -1.79 -7.29 8.09
C ALA A 378 -0.80 -6.12 8.18
N ASN A 379 0.44 -6.29 7.70
CA ASN A 379 1.42 -5.24 7.48
C ASN A 379 1.90 -5.27 6.01
N SER A 380 3.18 -5.02 5.73
CA SER A 380 3.70 -5.02 4.36
C SER A 380 3.83 -6.42 3.76
N GLY A 381 3.62 -6.58 2.46
CA GLY A 381 3.96 -7.81 1.75
C GLY A 381 5.46 -8.14 1.85
N VAL A 382 6.29 -7.20 1.38
CA VAL A 382 7.74 -7.19 1.61
C VAL A 382 8.10 -5.99 2.48
N SER A 383 8.77 -6.22 3.60
CA SER A 383 9.28 -5.18 4.50
C SER A 383 10.80 -5.28 4.58
N VAL A 384 11.49 -4.23 4.13
CA VAL A 384 12.94 -4.07 4.25
C VAL A 384 13.21 -2.87 5.15
N ARG A 385 14.03 -3.06 6.18
CA ARG A 385 14.38 -1.97 7.11
C ARG A 385 15.84 -1.99 7.50
N ASN A 386 16.50 -0.84 7.47
CA ASN A 386 17.90 -0.69 7.86
C ASN A 386 18.80 -1.64 7.05
N CYS A 387 18.65 -1.62 5.73
CA CYS A 387 19.33 -2.54 4.82
C CYS A 387 20.21 -1.80 3.81
N GLN A 388 21.03 -2.54 3.09
CA GLN A 388 21.91 -1.98 2.07
C GLN A 388 22.03 -2.92 0.87
N ASP A 389 22.09 -2.37 -0.34
CA ASP A 389 22.21 -3.15 -1.58
C ASP A 389 21.07 -4.17 -1.72
N ILE A 390 19.81 -3.69 -1.75
CA ILE A 390 18.63 -4.57 -1.84
C ILE A 390 18.02 -4.54 -3.24
N ARG A 391 17.41 -5.66 -3.64
CA ARG A 391 16.66 -5.80 -4.88
C ARG A 391 15.34 -6.55 -4.61
N VAL A 392 14.21 -5.94 -4.96
CA VAL A 392 12.89 -6.59 -5.00
C VAL A 392 12.41 -6.54 -6.43
N ALA A 393 12.32 -7.70 -7.08
CA ALA A 393 12.08 -7.78 -8.52
C ALA A 393 11.07 -8.87 -8.93
N HIS A 394 10.44 -8.67 -10.09
CA HIS A 394 9.57 -9.64 -10.76
C HIS A 394 8.46 -10.20 -9.86
N SER A 395 8.03 -9.47 -8.83
CA SER A 395 7.14 -9.96 -7.78
C SER A 395 5.76 -9.32 -7.86
N ILE A 396 4.78 -10.00 -7.25
CA ILE A 396 3.39 -9.52 -7.16
C ILE A 396 3.04 -9.27 -5.70
N ALA A 397 2.56 -8.08 -5.37
CA ALA A 397 2.15 -7.71 -4.00
C ALA A 397 0.72 -7.16 -3.97
N PHE A 398 -0.21 -7.88 -3.33
CA PHE A 398 -1.61 -7.46 -3.28
C PHE A 398 -2.35 -7.80 -1.99
N ALA A 399 -3.44 -7.08 -1.72
CA ALA A 399 -4.28 -7.29 -0.53
C ALA A 399 -3.51 -7.28 0.81
N ASN A 400 -2.38 -6.59 0.86
CA ASN A 400 -1.64 -6.34 2.09
C ASN A 400 -2.08 -5.00 2.69
N HIS A 401 -1.67 -4.69 3.91
CA HIS A 401 -1.77 -3.32 4.38
C HIS A 401 -0.96 -2.39 3.47
N THR A 402 0.32 -2.73 3.24
CA THR A 402 1.19 -2.07 2.27
C THR A 402 1.79 -3.10 1.33
N GLY A 403 1.97 -2.80 0.05
CA GLY A 403 2.60 -3.74 -0.88
C GLY A 403 4.07 -4.01 -0.53
N ILE A 404 4.94 -3.03 -0.79
CA ILE A 404 6.39 -3.11 -0.57
C ILE A 404 6.83 -1.92 0.27
N SER A 405 7.64 -2.15 1.31
CA SER A 405 8.16 -1.09 2.18
C SER A 405 9.68 -1.16 2.25
N ILE A 406 10.35 -0.06 1.87
CA ILE A 406 11.80 0.11 1.91
C ILE A 406 12.12 1.25 2.89
N VAL A 407 12.70 0.90 4.04
CA VAL A 407 12.88 1.85 5.14
C VAL A 407 14.32 1.90 5.60
N SER A 408 14.84 3.10 5.90
CA SER A 408 16.21 3.33 6.38
C SER A 408 17.28 2.61 5.55
N THR A 409 17.13 2.61 4.22
CA THR A 409 17.88 1.73 3.32
C THR A 409 18.80 2.52 2.40
N GLN A 410 19.96 1.96 2.09
CA GLN A 410 20.91 2.53 1.13
C GLN A 410 20.99 1.66 -0.12
N ARG A 411 20.89 2.28 -1.31
CA ARG A 411 21.02 1.60 -2.60
C ARG A 411 20.01 0.45 -2.75
N GLY A 412 18.74 0.81 -2.77
CA GLY A 412 17.64 -0.13 -3.00
C GLY A 412 17.13 -0.07 -4.43
N MET A 413 16.79 -1.23 -5.00
CA MET A 413 16.13 -1.35 -6.30
C MET A 413 14.80 -2.08 -6.13
N VAL A 414 13.70 -1.45 -6.52
CA VAL A 414 12.39 -2.09 -6.63
C VAL A 414 11.97 -1.99 -8.08
N GLU A 415 11.92 -3.13 -8.77
CA GLU A 415 11.76 -3.13 -10.23
C GLU A 415 10.91 -4.25 -10.81
N GLN A 416 10.21 -3.98 -11.91
CA GLN A 416 9.47 -5.00 -12.66
C GLN A 416 8.47 -5.76 -11.76
N ASN A 417 7.86 -5.06 -10.81
CA ASN A 417 6.85 -5.63 -9.91
C ASN A 417 5.44 -5.18 -10.29
N GLU A 418 4.45 -6.01 -9.98
CA GLU A 418 3.03 -5.63 -9.97
C GLU A 418 2.59 -5.44 -8.52
N VAL A 419 2.18 -4.23 -8.16
CA VAL A 419 1.75 -3.89 -6.80
C VAL A 419 0.34 -3.32 -6.88
N LEU A 420 -0.63 -4.04 -6.31
CA LEU A 420 -2.03 -3.72 -6.54
C LEU A 420 -2.94 -3.96 -5.35
N ALA A 421 -4.02 -3.18 -5.26
CA ALA A 421 -5.13 -3.44 -4.35
C ALA A 421 -4.70 -3.70 -2.89
N ASN A 422 -3.67 -3.01 -2.41
CA ASN A 422 -3.33 -2.97 -0.99
C ASN A 422 -4.28 -1.99 -0.28
N TYR A 423 -4.47 -2.20 1.03
CA TYR A 423 -5.46 -1.45 1.81
C TYR A 423 -5.02 -0.03 2.18
N VAL A 424 -3.71 0.24 2.15
CA VAL A 424 -3.14 1.58 2.34
C VAL A 424 -2.23 1.83 1.14
N ASP A 425 -0.92 1.95 1.32
CA ASP A 425 -0.01 2.31 0.23
C ASP A 425 0.44 1.11 -0.62
N GLY A 426 0.76 1.37 -1.88
CA GLY A 426 1.43 0.41 -2.75
C GLY A 426 2.88 0.22 -2.34
N ILE A 427 3.72 1.21 -2.63
CA ILE A 427 5.15 1.17 -2.33
C ILE A 427 5.53 2.35 -1.43
N ILE A 428 6.11 2.04 -0.27
CA ILE A 428 6.62 3.03 0.68
C ILE A 428 8.15 3.07 0.61
N VAL A 429 8.71 4.26 0.52
CA VAL A 429 10.15 4.51 0.77
C VAL A 429 10.29 5.53 1.89
N ALA A 430 10.86 5.15 3.03
CA ALA A 430 10.98 6.06 4.18
C ALA A 430 12.37 6.03 4.82
N GLY A 431 12.79 7.12 5.49
CA GLY A 431 14.05 7.14 6.25
C GLY A 431 13.88 6.68 7.70
N ASP A 432 14.22 7.51 8.68
CA ASP A 432 14.12 7.16 10.11
C ASP A 432 12.67 7.21 10.60
N ILE A 433 12.02 6.05 10.64
CA ILE A 433 10.67 5.92 11.21
C ILE A 433 10.68 5.64 12.72
N SER A 434 11.82 5.31 13.32
CA SER A 434 11.92 5.05 14.76
C SER A 434 11.89 6.32 15.61
N GLY A 435 12.33 7.45 15.06
CA GLY A 435 12.54 8.68 15.81
C GLY A 435 13.59 8.52 16.91
N LYS A 436 14.56 7.61 16.73
CA LYS A 436 15.65 7.34 17.66
C LYS A 436 16.97 7.77 17.03
N ASP A 437 17.81 8.43 17.82
CA ASP A 437 19.16 8.86 17.45
C ASP A 437 20.07 7.64 17.12
N ALA A 438 19.92 7.03 15.95
CA ALA A 438 20.81 6.00 15.36
C ALA A 438 20.25 5.34 14.07
N GLU A 439 18.95 5.43 13.77
CA GLU A 439 18.41 4.81 12.55
C GLU A 439 18.74 5.70 11.33
N PRO A 440 19.33 5.14 10.25
CA PRO A 440 19.76 5.96 9.12
C PRO A 440 18.57 6.45 8.28
N GLU A 441 18.78 7.59 7.61
CA GLU A 441 17.94 8.03 6.50
C GLU A 441 18.08 7.08 5.30
N THR A 442 17.15 7.20 4.35
CA THR A 442 17.16 6.39 3.13
C THR A 442 17.85 7.14 2.00
N HIS A 443 18.75 6.47 1.30
CA HIS A 443 19.55 7.05 0.20
C HIS A 443 19.55 6.15 -1.04
N ASP A 444 19.46 6.79 -2.20
CA ASP A 444 19.72 6.19 -3.50
C ASP A 444 18.83 4.97 -3.78
N VAL A 445 17.52 5.12 -3.53
CA VAL A 445 16.53 4.09 -3.89
C VAL A 445 16.00 4.38 -5.29
N THR A 446 16.05 3.37 -6.16
CA THR A 446 15.48 3.41 -7.50
C THR A 446 14.24 2.53 -7.56
N LEU A 447 13.14 3.12 -8.02
CA LEU A 447 11.86 2.49 -8.29
C LEU A 447 11.68 2.50 -9.81
N ARG A 448 11.82 1.36 -10.49
CA ARG A 448 11.79 1.34 -11.96
C ARG A 448 10.93 0.26 -12.59
N GLN A 449 10.28 0.59 -13.70
CA GLN A 449 9.49 -0.38 -14.48
C GLN A 449 8.47 -1.15 -13.63
N ASN A 450 7.85 -0.51 -12.62
CA ASN A 450 6.81 -1.16 -11.83
C ASN A 450 5.42 -0.82 -12.39
N TYR A 451 4.49 -1.76 -12.27
CA TYR A 451 3.07 -1.54 -12.49
C TYR A 451 2.37 -1.42 -11.12
N VAL A 452 1.96 -0.22 -10.73
CA VAL A 452 1.36 0.04 -9.41
C VAL A 452 -0.04 0.59 -9.58
N HIS A 453 -1.05 -0.14 -9.07
CA HIS A 453 -2.45 0.21 -9.38
C HIS A 453 -3.51 -0.16 -8.35
N HIS A 454 -4.68 0.49 -8.44
CA HIS A 454 -5.89 0.12 -7.69
C HIS A 454 -5.77 0.22 -6.15
N HIS A 455 -5.00 1.18 -5.66
CA HIS A 455 -5.00 1.54 -4.24
C HIS A 455 -6.16 2.51 -4.02
N LEU A 456 -7.34 1.97 -3.67
CA LEU A 456 -8.61 2.72 -3.73
C LEU A 456 -9.33 2.85 -2.39
N LEU A 457 -8.76 2.33 -1.29
CA LEU A 457 -9.35 2.46 0.04
C LEU A 457 -9.01 3.83 0.67
N HIS A 458 -9.93 4.52 1.34
CA HIS A 458 -9.56 5.80 1.97
C HIS A 458 -8.50 5.68 3.09
N GLY A 459 -7.76 6.77 3.30
CA GLY A 459 -6.76 6.91 4.35
C GLY A 459 -5.34 6.54 3.92
N HIS A 460 -4.77 7.35 3.01
CA HIS A 460 -3.49 7.10 2.33
C HIS A 460 -3.48 5.87 1.43
N PRO A 461 -4.28 5.83 0.36
CA PRO A 461 -4.09 4.80 -0.66
C PRO A 461 -3.19 5.31 -1.76
N ASP A 462 -1.95 5.58 -1.40
CA ASP A 462 -1.00 6.19 -2.32
C ASP A 462 -0.32 5.06 -3.10
N ASN A 463 -0.19 5.18 -4.42
CA ASN A 463 0.59 4.18 -5.16
C ASN A 463 2.05 4.22 -4.71
N PHE A 464 2.57 5.42 -4.48
CA PHE A 464 3.87 5.65 -3.87
C PHE A 464 3.77 6.68 -2.73
N GLN A 465 4.47 6.39 -1.64
CA GLN A 465 4.63 7.32 -0.52
C GLN A 465 6.11 7.42 -0.13
N THR A 466 6.60 8.65 0.07
CA THR A 466 7.94 8.90 0.62
C THR A 466 7.90 9.81 1.83
N TYR A 467 8.63 9.48 2.89
CA TYR A 467 8.65 10.29 4.13
C TYR A 467 9.88 10.08 5.02
N ARG A 468 10.11 11.02 5.94
CA ARG A 468 11.12 10.91 7.02
C ARG A 468 12.57 10.75 6.59
N GLY A 469 13.05 11.59 5.68
CA GLY A 469 14.48 11.65 5.31
C GLY A 469 14.81 10.64 4.20
N VAL A 470 14.39 10.98 3.00
CA VAL A 470 14.67 10.22 1.77
C VAL A 470 15.48 11.09 0.83
N HIS A 471 16.60 10.58 0.33
CA HIS A 471 17.55 11.33 -0.49
C HIS A 471 17.87 10.59 -1.79
N GLY A 472 17.91 11.33 -2.91
CA GLY A 472 18.35 10.77 -4.19
C GLY A 472 17.42 9.69 -4.75
N ILE A 473 16.12 9.75 -4.44
CA ILE A 473 15.16 8.74 -4.92
C ILE A 473 14.85 8.94 -6.40
N GLN A 474 14.78 7.83 -7.14
CA GLN A 474 14.56 7.85 -8.59
C GLN A 474 13.34 7.02 -8.95
N PHE A 475 12.42 7.59 -9.72
CA PHE A 475 11.26 6.90 -10.29
C PHE A 475 11.41 6.88 -11.80
N HIS A 476 11.70 5.70 -12.36
CA HIS A 476 11.95 5.54 -13.79
C HIS A 476 10.97 4.57 -14.43
N ASP A 477 10.33 4.96 -15.52
CA ASP A 477 9.57 4.03 -16.35
C ASP A 477 8.40 3.33 -15.63
N ASN A 478 7.80 3.93 -14.59
CA ASN A 478 6.70 3.27 -13.87
C ASN A 478 5.33 3.57 -14.51
N LEU A 479 4.42 2.60 -14.47
CA LEU A 479 3.00 2.75 -14.79
C LEU A 479 2.18 2.83 -13.49
N ILE A 480 1.63 4.01 -13.20
CA ILE A 480 0.90 4.32 -11.96
C ILE A 480 -0.56 4.63 -12.29
N LEU A 481 -1.50 3.77 -11.88
CA LEU A 481 -2.92 3.90 -12.23
C LEU A 481 -3.85 3.80 -11.03
N LEU A 482 -4.94 4.57 -11.03
CA LEU A 482 -6.13 4.33 -10.20
C LEU A 482 -5.85 4.29 -8.70
N SER A 483 -5.74 5.47 -8.09
CA SER A 483 -5.49 5.56 -6.66
C SER A 483 -6.12 6.76 -5.94
N GLY A 484 -5.93 6.86 -4.63
CA GLY A 484 -6.14 8.14 -3.94
C GLY A 484 -5.18 9.19 -4.44
N GLN A 485 -3.88 8.89 -4.34
CA GLN A 485 -2.79 9.72 -4.86
C GLN A 485 -1.77 8.83 -5.59
N GLY A 486 -1.17 9.34 -6.65
CA GLY A 486 -0.17 8.58 -7.41
C GLY A 486 1.18 8.54 -6.71
N LEU A 487 1.64 9.71 -6.24
CA LEU A 487 2.83 9.88 -5.42
C LEU A 487 2.58 10.97 -4.39
N MET A 488 2.90 10.71 -3.13
CA MET A 488 2.94 11.71 -2.08
C MET A 488 4.29 11.68 -1.36
N THR A 489 4.90 12.86 -1.20
CA THR A 489 6.23 13.00 -0.61
C THR A 489 6.23 13.98 0.56
N GLU A 490 6.98 13.61 1.59
CA GLU A 490 7.33 14.42 2.75
C GLU A 490 8.84 14.22 3.02
N GLN A 491 9.56 15.25 3.47
CA GLN A 491 10.98 15.15 3.85
C GLN A 491 11.82 14.33 2.85
N THR A 492 11.69 14.68 1.56
CA THR A 492 12.30 13.96 0.44
C THR A 492 13.06 14.92 -0.46
N TYR A 493 14.34 14.64 -0.71
CA TYR A 493 15.28 15.62 -1.25
C TYR A 493 16.08 15.07 -2.42
N GLY A 494 16.22 15.84 -3.50
CA GLY A 494 17.04 15.44 -4.64
C GLY A 494 16.42 14.32 -5.46
N GLY A 495 15.11 14.37 -5.72
CA GLY A 495 14.37 13.30 -6.38
C GLY A 495 14.24 13.45 -7.90
N GLU A 496 14.05 12.33 -8.60
CA GLU A 496 13.85 12.28 -10.05
C GLU A 496 12.57 11.53 -10.41
N LEU A 497 11.73 12.14 -11.26
CA LEU A 497 10.63 11.48 -11.96
C LEU A 497 10.95 11.49 -13.46
N THR A 498 11.27 10.34 -14.03
CA THR A 498 11.60 10.22 -15.46
C THR A 498 10.78 9.13 -16.15
N ASN A 499 10.15 9.47 -17.28
CA ASN A 499 9.45 8.52 -18.14
C ASN A 499 8.31 7.73 -17.46
N ASN A 500 7.65 8.28 -16.44
CA ASN A 500 6.55 7.63 -15.75
C ASN A 500 5.18 8.04 -16.32
N VAL A 501 4.20 7.17 -16.16
CA VAL A 501 2.79 7.48 -16.40
C VAL A 501 2.06 7.52 -15.07
N PHE A 502 1.46 8.67 -14.74
CA PHE A 502 0.51 8.82 -13.64
C PHE A 502 -0.88 9.09 -14.20
N PHE A 503 -1.83 8.20 -13.93
CA PHE A 503 -3.15 8.29 -14.56
C PHE A 503 -4.31 7.86 -13.65
N GLY A 504 -5.25 8.77 -13.44
CA GLY A 504 -6.49 8.50 -12.73
C GLY A 504 -6.34 8.42 -11.22
N THR A 505 -6.53 9.53 -10.53
CA THR A 505 -6.57 9.56 -9.05
C THR A 505 -7.79 10.30 -8.54
N SER A 506 -8.24 9.97 -7.33
CA SER A 506 -9.35 10.69 -6.69
C SER A 506 -8.93 12.01 -6.03
N ALA A 507 -7.64 12.18 -5.71
CA ALA A 507 -7.03 13.43 -5.28
C ALA A 507 -6.01 13.93 -6.32
N ARG A 508 -4.78 14.32 -5.94
CA ARG A 508 -3.76 14.77 -6.89
C ARG A 508 -2.94 13.58 -7.43
N LEU A 509 -2.37 13.69 -8.62
CA LEU A 509 -1.48 12.64 -9.15
C LEU A 509 -0.16 12.61 -8.39
N VAL A 510 0.48 13.76 -8.22
CA VAL A 510 1.74 13.92 -7.49
C VAL A 510 1.62 15.05 -6.49
N ILE A 511 2.09 14.83 -5.27
CA ILE A 511 2.15 15.83 -4.21
C ILE A 511 3.56 15.87 -3.66
N PHE A 512 4.25 17.00 -3.92
CA PHE A 512 5.44 17.38 -3.19
C PHE A 512 5.00 18.19 -1.98
N GLY A 513 4.91 17.53 -0.83
CA GLY A 513 4.18 18.04 0.33
C GLY A 513 5.03 18.59 1.47
N HIS A 514 4.32 19.33 2.33
CA HIS A 514 4.73 19.82 3.65
C HIS A 514 5.91 20.79 3.65
N HIS A 515 6.14 21.52 2.56
CA HIS A 515 7.28 22.41 2.34
C HIS A 515 8.64 21.72 2.56
N SER A 516 8.65 20.40 2.41
CA SER A 516 9.76 19.52 2.83
C SER A 516 10.22 18.58 1.73
N SER A 517 9.76 18.83 0.50
CA SER A 517 10.07 18.04 -0.68
C SER A 517 10.75 18.90 -1.73
N ASN A 518 12.09 18.95 -1.73
CA ASN A 518 12.89 19.92 -2.48
C ASN A 518 13.81 19.25 -3.50
N ASP A 519 14.27 20.05 -4.47
CA ASP A 519 15.29 19.68 -5.46
C ASP A 519 14.84 18.51 -6.34
N TRP A 520 13.76 18.71 -7.10
CA TRP A 520 13.15 17.68 -7.93
C TRP A 520 13.30 17.94 -9.42
N THR A 521 13.70 16.90 -10.16
CA THR A 521 13.71 16.88 -11.62
C THR A 521 12.57 16.01 -12.13
N VAL A 522 11.65 16.59 -12.90
CA VAL A 522 10.45 15.92 -13.43
C VAL A 522 10.47 16.02 -14.94
N THR A 523 10.82 14.92 -15.63
CA THR A 523 11.02 14.92 -17.09
C THR A 523 10.38 13.75 -17.83
N HIS A 524 9.88 14.00 -19.03
CA HIS A 524 9.30 12.97 -19.90
C HIS A 524 8.17 12.14 -19.26
N ASN A 525 7.39 12.69 -18.32
CA ASN A 525 6.28 11.97 -17.72
C ASN A 525 4.95 12.31 -18.40
N THR A 526 3.99 11.39 -18.32
CA THR A 526 2.59 11.64 -18.69
C THR A 526 1.74 11.72 -17.43
N PHE A 527 1.04 12.84 -17.24
CA PHE A 527 0.12 13.07 -16.14
C PHE A 527 -1.29 13.26 -16.69
N GLY A 528 -2.23 12.37 -16.33
CA GLY A 528 -3.62 12.49 -16.77
C GLY A 528 -4.61 12.16 -15.66
N PHE A 529 -5.73 12.87 -15.67
CA PHE A 529 -6.86 12.60 -14.77
C PHE A 529 -6.53 12.55 -13.27
N GLY A 530 -5.92 13.62 -12.73
CA GLY A 530 -5.89 13.85 -11.29
C GLY A 530 -7.19 14.50 -10.80
N GLY A 531 -7.91 13.87 -9.88
CA GLY A 531 -9.19 14.37 -9.36
C GLY A 531 -9.14 15.82 -8.83
N TRP A 532 -8.05 16.21 -8.17
CA TRP A 532 -7.79 17.58 -7.68
C TRP A 532 -6.63 18.28 -8.40
N GLY A 533 -6.18 17.72 -9.54
CA GLY A 533 -5.09 18.25 -10.36
C GLY A 533 -3.88 17.32 -10.47
N SER A 534 -2.90 17.72 -11.30
CA SER A 534 -1.74 16.87 -11.59
C SER A 534 -0.68 16.92 -10.49
N ILE A 535 -0.01 18.06 -10.31
CA ILE A 535 1.13 18.19 -9.40
C ILE A 535 0.81 19.30 -8.39
N GLY A 536 0.98 19.00 -7.11
CA GLY A 536 1.09 19.98 -6.03
C GLY A 536 2.56 20.21 -5.67
N MET A 537 2.99 21.48 -5.64
CA MET A 537 4.36 21.88 -5.29
C MET A 537 4.35 22.94 -4.19
N ASP A 538 4.83 22.57 -3.00
CA ASP A 538 4.94 23.49 -1.86
C ASP A 538 6.39 23.66 -1.33
N GLY A 539 7.35 22.88 -1.85
CA GLY A 539 8.79 22.99 -1.56
C GLY A 539 9.53 23.93 -2.51
N LYS A 540 10.80 23.63 -2.82
CA LYS A 540 11.69 24.50 -3.61
C LYS A 540 12.47 23.73 -4.67
N ASN A 541 12.94 24.48 -5.67
CA ASN A 541 13.89 24.03 -6.71
C ASN A 541 13.34 22.88 -7.57
N TYR A 542 12.25 23.15 -8.28
CA TYR A 542 11.67 22.19 -9.23
C TYR A 542 12.14 22.49 -10.66
N VAL A 543 12.59 21.45 -11.36
CA VAL A 543 12.86 21.47 -12.79
C VAL A 543 11.86 20.55 -13.48
N ILE A 544 10.91 21.13 -14.23
CA ILE A 544 9.80 20.40 -14.86
C ILE A 544 9.86 20.61 -16.37
N SER A 545 10.25 19.60 -17.13
CA SER A 545 10.39 19.75 -18.60
C SER A 545 9.96 18.52 -19.39
N GLN A 546 9.52 18.71 -20.64
CA GLN A 546 9.20 17.62 -21.56
C GLN A 546 8.08 16.66 -21.08
N ASN A 547 7.21 17.13 -20.17
CA ASN A 547 6.08 16.34 -19.68
C ASN A 547 4.80 16.60 -20.48
N LEU A 548 3.93 15.59 -20.55
CA LEU A 548 2.58 15.69 -21.09
C LEU A 548 1.56 15.78 -19.95
N PHE A 549 0.73 16.82 -19.96
CA PHE A 549 -0.38 17.02 -19.03
C PHE A 549 -1.71 16.93 -19.77
N LEU A 550 -2.57 15.99 -19.35
CA LEU A 550 -3.89 15.74 -19.92
C LEU A 550 -4.98 16.17 -18.94
N ASN A 551 -5.82 17.11 -19.38
CA ASN A 551 -7.04 17.57 -18.69
C ASN A 551 -6.82 18.01 -17.24
N ASN A 552 -5.67 18.63 -16.96
CA ASN A 552 -5.31 19.08 -15.62
C ASN A 552 -4.39 20.30 -15.61
N VAL A 553 -4.49 21.05 -14.51
CA VAL A 553 -3.67 22.24 -14.23
C VAL A 553 -2.55 21.85 -13.24
N LEU A 554 -1.38 22.46 -13.40
CA LEU A 554 -0.35 22.49 -12.35
C LEU A 554 -0.82 23.42 -11.22
N ASN A 555 -0.82 22.93 -9.98
CA ASN A 555 -1.15 23.76 -8.83
C ASN A 555 0.14 24.06 -8.05
N SER A 556 0.71 25.25 -8.29
CA SER A 556 2.00 25.64 -7.75
C SER A 556 1.85 26.79 -6.77
N GLU A 557 2.29 26.57 -5.51
CA GLU A 557 2.50 27.66 -4.54
C GLU A 557 3.92 28.22 -4.63
N SER A 558 4.80 27.57 -5.39
CA SER A 558 6.22 27.92 -5.56
C SER A 558 6.60 28.12 -7.03
N ASP A 559 7.69 28.83 -7.29
CA ASP A 559 8.24 28.95 -8.64
C ASP A 559 8.93 27.64 -9.07
N PHE A 560 8.88 27.35 -10.38
CA PHE A 560 9.62 26.24 -10.99
C PHE A 560 10.29 26.67 -12.30
N GLU A 561 11.38 26.00 -12.68
CA GLU A 561 11.96 26.11 -14.01
C GLU A 561 11.29 25.11 -14.94
N GLY A 562 10.77 25.55 -16.08
CA GLY A 562 10.16 24.63 -17.04
C GLY A 562 10.33 24.99 -18.50
N GLN A 563 10.50 23.94 -19.32
CA GLN A 563 10.68 24.02 -20.76
C GLN A 563 9.95 22.85 -21.44
N ASP A 564 9.36 23.11 -22.61
CA ASP A 564 8.81 22.09 -23.51
C ASP A 564 7.81 21.10 -22.88
N ASN A 565 7.04 21.54 -21.88
CA ASN A 565 5.88 20.79 -21.39
C ASN A 565 4.67 21.03 -22.30
N LEU A 566 3.89 19.98 -22.57
CA LEU A 566 2.66 20.06 -23.34
C LEU A 566 1.44 19.93 -22.45
N PHE A 567 0.54 20.91 -22.51
CA PHE A 567 -0.74 20.90 -21.82
C PHE A 567 -1.86 20.70 -22.84
N LEU A 568 -2.58 19.59 -22.72
CA LEU A 568 -3.77 19.31 -23.50
C LEU A 568 -4.99 19.43 -22.57
N ASN A 569 -5.85 20.42 -22.85
CA ASN A 569 -7.12 20.63 -22.17
C ASN A 569 -8.24 20.42 -23.19
N ASP A 570 -9.19 19.54 -22.86
CA ASP A 570 -10.10 18.88 -23.79
C ASP A 570 -11.56 19.29 -23.60
N ALA A 571 -11.83 20.39 -22.90
CA ALA A 571 -13.20 20.90 -22.71
C ALA A 571 -13.97 21.17 -24.03
N GLU A 572 -13.31 21.25 -25.20
CA GLU A 572 -13.95 21.68 -26.46
C GLU A 572 -13.43 21.00 -27.76
N ARG A 573 -12.76 19.84 -27.75
CA ARG A 573 -12.20 19.27 -29.01
C ARG A 573 -12.93 18.05 -29.59
N GLU A 574 -12.95 18.02 -30.92
CA GLU A 574 -13.37 16.88 -31.78
C GLU A 574 -12.20 15.92 -32.14
N GLN A 575 -10.95 16.25 -31.78
CA GLN A 575 -9.76 15.46 -32.13
C GLN A 575 -9.24 14.67 -30.91
N PRO A 576 -8.86 13.39 -31.08
CA PRO A 576 -8.53 12.50 -29.97
C PRO A 576 -7.24 12.91 -29.23
N ILE A 577 -7.22 12.63 -27.93
CA ILE A 577 -5.99 12.55 -27.14
C ILE A 577 -5.09 11.47 -27.79
N PRO A 578 -3.77 11.67 -27.87
CA PRO A 578 -2.86 10.65 -28.38
C PRO A 578 -3.05 9.30 -27.65
N GLY A 579 -3.51 8.27 -28.37
CA GLY A 579 -3.71 6.92 -27.85
C GLY A 579 -5.17 6.53 -27.59
N ASN A 580 -5.37 5.38 -26.93
CA ASN A 580 -6.68 4.88 -26.50
C ASN A 580 -6.87 5.23 -25.03
N LEU A 581 -7.51 6.36 -24.75
CA LEU A 581 -7.63 6.94 -23.42
C LEU A 581 -9.07 7.37 -23.15
N PRO A 582 -9.51 7.39 -21.87
CA PRO A 582 -10.75 8.03 -21.50
C PRO A 582 -10.76 9.47 -21.98
N HIS A 583 -11.93 9.97 -22.35
CA HIS A 583 -12.10 11.37 -22.73
C HIS A 583 -12.07 12.29 -21.50
N LEU A 584 -12.57 11.78 -20.37
CA LEU A 584 -12.83 12.56 -19.15
C LEU A 584 -12.74 11.67 -17.92
N GLN A 585 -12.41 12.28 -16.79
CA GLN A 585 -12.64 11.71 -15.47
C GLN A 585 -13.60 12.58 -14.64
N GLY A 586 -14.55 11.94 -13.96
CA GLY A 586 -15.33 12.51 -12.85
C GLY A 586 -15.05 11.77 -11.54
N ILE A 587 -15.25 12.46 -10.40
CA ILE A 587 -15.15 11.83 -9.08
C ILE A 587 -16.50 11.94 -8.36
N ALA A 588 -17.03 10.79 -7.93
CA ALA A 588 -18.16 10.77 -7.03
C ALA A 588 -17.68 10.92 -5.58
N THR A 589 -18.13 11.98 -4.91
CA THR A 589 -17.75 12.32 -3.51
C THR A 589 -18.96 12.56 -2.61
N ASP A 590 -20.14 12.83 -3.19
CA ASP A 590 -21.39 12.99 -2.44
C ASP A 590 -22.08 11.62 -2.27
N LEU A 591 -21.51 10.81 -1.39
CA LEU A 591 -21.86 9.39 -1.24
C LEU A 591 -23.31 9.18 -0.81
N ASP A 592 -23.90 10.15 -0.10
CA ASP A 592 -25.27 10.10 0.37
C ASP A 592 -26.27 10.21 -0.80
N GLN A 593 -25.86 10.81 -1.93
CA GLN A 593 -26.66 10.88 -3.16
C GLN A 593 -26.39 9.74 -4.13
N CYS A 594 -25.34 8.94 -3.91
CA CYS A 594 -25.04 7.78 -4.74
C CYS A 594 -26.01 6.62 -4.47
N ARG A 595 -26.25 5.82 -5.51
CA ARG A 595 -26.86 4.48 -5.46
C ARG A 595 -25.92 3.50 -6.15
N ASP A 596 -26.26 2.21 -6.16
CA ASP A 596 -25.53 1.22 -6.96
C ASP A 596 -25.62 1.50 -8.47
N ASP A 597 -26.66 2.18 -8.94
CA ASP A 597 -26.89 2.59 -10.33
C ASP A 597 -26.75 4.10 -10.60
N ARG A 598 -26.31 4.89 -9.61
CA ARG A 598 -26.16 6.35 -9.73
C ARG A 598 -24.93 6.88 -9.00
N LEU A 599 -24.18 7.75 -9.68
CA LEU A 599 -23.05 8.46 -9.10
C LEU A 599 -23.30 9.97 -9.06
N ALA A 600 -23.22 10.55 -7.86
CA ALA A 600 -23.26 11.99 -7.65
C ALA A 600 -21.84 12.57 -7.79
N LEU A 601 -21.62 13.28 -8.89
CA LEU A 601 -20.30 13.74 -9.32
C LEU A 601 -20.03 15.17 -8.83
N ARG A 602 -18.79 15.45 -8.43
CA ARG A 602 -18.32 16.81 -8.12
C ARG A 602 -17.06 17.14 -8.92
N GLY A 603 -16.78 18.44 -9.05
CA GLY A 603 -15.58 18.94 -9.73
C GLY A 603 -15.67 18.99 -11.25
N VAL A 604 -16.82 18.65 -11.84
CA VAL A 604 -17.11 18.72 -13.27
C VAL A 604 -18.51 19.30 -13.50
N ASP A 605 -18.74 19.97 -14.64
CA ASP A 605 -20.08 20.25 -15.11
C ASP A 605 -20.65 18.97 -15.74
N VAL A 606 -21.48 18.25 -14.97
CA VAL A 606 -21.98 16.93 -15.35
C VAL A 606 -22.74 16.96 -16.68
N GLN A 607 -23.53 18.00 -16.92
CA GLN A 607 -24.38 18.10 -18.12
C GLN A 607 -23.59 18.45 -19.39
N GLN A 608 -22.43 19.08 -19.25
CA GLN A 608 -21.50 19.29 -20.37
C GLN A 608 -20.57 18.08 -20.58
N SER A 609 -20.23 17.39 -19.49
CA SER A 609 -19.19 16.37 -19.49
C SER A 609 -19.72 14.99 -19.87
N PHE A 610 -20.96 14.66 -19.53
CA PHE A 610 -21.58 13.35 -19.80
C PHE A 610 -22.82 13.47 -20.69
N ARG A 611 -23.08 12.42 -21.47
CA ARG A 611 -24.26 12.28 -22.33
C ARG A 611 -24.91 10.92 -22.11
N VAL A 612 -26.22 10.85 -22.25
CA VAL A 612 -26.93 9.56 -22.32
C VAL A 612 -26.36 8.75 -23.49
N GLY A 613 -26.03 7.50 -23.24
CA GLY A 613 -25.36 6.60 -24.19
C GLY A 613 -23.83 6.55 -24.07
N ASP A 614 -23.22 7.44 -23.28
CA ASP A 614 -21.77 7.38 -23.01
C ASP A 614 -21.42 6.06 -22.32
N GLN A 615 -20.31 5.46 -22.74
CA GLN A 615 -19.69 4.30 -22.13
C GLN A 615 -18.74 4.77 -21.03
N ILE A 616 -18.92 4.22 -19.84
CA ILE A 616 -18.14 4.58 -18.66
C ILE A 616 -17.52 3.34 -18.04
N GLU A 617 -16.40 3.57 -17.38
CA GLU A 617 -15.70 2.62 -16.53
C GLU A 617 -15.59 3.21 -15.13
N ILE A 618 -15.82 2.39 -14.10
CA ILE A 618 -15.85 2.86 -12.71
C ILE A 618 -14.74 2.18 -11.93
N ASN A 619 -13.86 2.98 -11.34
CA ASN A 619 -12.67 2.54 -10.60
C ASN A 619 -11.73 1.61 -11.41
N GLY A 620 -11.79 1.65 -12.74
CA GLY A 620 -10.97 0.80 -13.62
C GLY A 620 -11.32 -0.69 -13.57
N ASP A 621 -12.56 -1.03 -13.26
CA ASP A 621 -12.97 -2.43 -13.09
C ASP A 621 -13.12 -3.21 -14.40
N GLY A 622 -12.80 -2.62 -15.56
CA GLY A 622 -12.89 -3.25 -16.87
C GLY A 622 -14.32 -3.53 -17.33
N ARG A 623 -15.36 -3.08 -16.61
CA ARG A 623 -16.76 -3.38 -16.94
C ARG A 623 -17.42 -2.19 -17.62
N ILE A 624 -17.88 -2.42 -18.85
CA ILE A 624 -18.62 -1.43 -19.63
C ILE A 624 -19.96 -1.15 -18.97
N ARG A 625 -20.23 0.14 -18.74
CA ARG A 625 -21.53 0.66 -18.32
C ARG A 625 -21.96 1.77 -19.24
N THR A 626 -23.26 1.86 -19.51
CA THR A 626 -23.84 2.92 -20.34
C THR A 626 -24.57 3.92 -19.45
N VAL A 627 -24.32 5.21 -19.65
CA VAL A 627 -25.06 6.30 -19.00
C VAL A 627 -26.50 6.30 -19.51
N THR A 628 -27.46 6.18 -18.61
CA THR A 628 -28.90 6.14 -18.92
C THR A 628 -29.58 7.47 -18.66
N GLU A 629 -29.08 8.26 -17.71
CA GLU A 629 -29.59 9.60 -17.40
C GLU A 629 -28.44 10.55 -17.01
N VAL A 630 -28.57 11.83 -17.35
CA VAL A 630 -27.65 12.89 -16.94
C VAL A 630 -28.44 13.99 -16.24
N SER A 631 -28.15 14.20 -14.96
CA SER A 631 -28.72 15.25 -14.12
C SER A 631 -27.67 16.33 -13.80
N PRO A 632 -28.06 17.50 -13.24
CA PRO A 632 -27.09 18.51 -12.83
C PRO A 632 -26.05 18.04 -11.81
N SER A 633 -26.38 17.05 -10.98
CA SER A 633 -25.52 16.58 -9.88
C SER A 633 -24.92 15.19 -10.07
N GLY A 634 -25.21 14.50 -11.17
CA GLY A 634 -24.76 13.13 -11.34
C GLY A 634 -25.32 12.41 -12.56
N ILE A 635 -24.89 11.16 -12.69
CA ILE A 635 -25.26 10.26 -13.78
C ILE A 635 -25.89 8.99 -13.22
N ASP A 636 -26.89 8.48 -13.94
CA ASP A 636 -27.43 7.14 -13.73
C ASP A 636 -26.90 6.24 -14.85
N PHE A 637 -26.69 4.96 -14.58
CA PHE A 637 -26.03 4.04 -15.50
C PHE A 637 -26.47 2.59 -15.32
N SER A 638 -26.18 1.77 -16.33
CA SER A 638 -26.41 0.33 -16.30
C SER A 638 -25.28 -0.43 -17.01
N PRO A 639 -24.85 -1.62 -16.51
CA PRO A 639 -25.33 -2.29 -15.30
C PRO A 639 -24.87 -1.61 -13.99
N ALA A 640 -25.60 -1.86 -12.91
CA ALA A 640 -25.30 -1.35 -11.57
C ALA A 640 -23.97 -1.89 -11.02
N LEU A 641 -23.42 -1.18 -10.04
CA LEU A 641 -22.31 -1.62 -9.19
C LEU A 641 -22.76 -2.79 -8.28
N PRO A 642 -21.82 -3.65 -7.82
CA PRO A 642 -22.15 -4.74 -6.91
C PRO A 642 -22.70 -4.25 -5.56
N VAL A 643 -22.27 -3.07 -5.12
CA VAL A 643 -22.73 -2.40 -3.89
C VAL A 643 -22.78 -0.89 -4.11
N ARG A 644 -23.56 -0.19 -3.29
CA ARG A 644 -23.53 1.28 -3.26
C ARG A 644 -22.12 1.76 -2.89
N PRO A 645 -21.59 2.78 -3.57
CA PRO A 645 -20.34 3.42 -3.17
C PRO A 645 -20.43 4.03 -1.77
N TRP A 646 -19.46 3.70 -0.93
CA TRP A 646 -19.29 4.26 0.43
C TRP A 646 -17.96 5.02 0.58
N ARG A 647 -17.25 5.21 -0.55
CA ARG A 647 -15.97 5.93 -0.67
C ARG A 647 -15.89 6.65 -2.02
N ASN A 648 -14.91 7.55 -2.16
CA ASN A 648 -14.69 8.29 -3.39
C ASN A 648 -14.56 7.33 -4.56
N THR A 649 -15.26 7.60 -5.66
CA THR A 649 -15.33 6.70 -6.82
C THR A 649 -14.88 7.43 -8.07
N ILE A 650 -13.89 6.87 -8.76
CA ILE A 650 -13.36 7.38 -10.02
C ILE A 650 -14.26 6.89 -11.15
N VAL A 651 -14.65 7.78 -12.05
CA VAL A 651 -15.42 7.46 -13.26
C VAL A 651 -14.65 7.95 -14.46
N TRP A 652 -14.31 7.04 -15.36
CA TRP A 652 -13.76 7.36 -16.67
C TRP A 652 -14.87 7.31 -17.72
N ASN A 653 -15.01 8.39 -18.46
CA ASN A 653 -15.94 8.47 -19.59
C ASN A 653 -15.18 8.18 -20.89
N TRP A 654 -15.51 7.06 -21.51
CA TRP A 654 -14.93 6.58 -22.76
C TRP A 654 -15.78 6.97 -23.99
N ARG A 655 -16.84 7.76 -23.79
CA ARG A 655 -17.78 8.21 -24.84
C ARG A 655 -18.40 7.04 -25.56
N THR A 656 -17.95 6.73 -26.77
CA THR A 656 -18.49 5.61 -27.56
C THR A 656 -17.55 4.40 -27.54
N GLN A 657 -16.36 4.52 -26.94
CA GLN A 657 -15.37 3.45 -26.92
C GLN A 657 -15.75 2.40 -25.88
N THR A 658 -15.56 1.14 -26.25
CA THR A 658 -15.83 -0.04 -25.40
C THR A 658 -14.57 -0.84 -25.11
N ASP A 659 -13.44 -0.48 -25.72
CA ASP A 659 -12.14 -1.06 -25.41
C ASP A 659 -11.45 -0.18 -24.36
N PHE A 660 -11.45 -0.63 -23.11
CA PHE A 660 -10.83 0.07 -21.99
C PHE A 660 -9.32 -0.20 -21.87
N SER A 661 -8.70 -0.76 -22.91
CA SER A 661 -7.26 -0.98 -22.97
C SER A 661 -6.52 0.34 -23.12
N LEU A 662 -6.08 0.92 -22.00
CA LEU A 662 -5.28 2.15 -22.00
C LEU A 662 -4.05 1.99 -22.92
N ALA A 663 -3.89 2.93 -23.83
CA ALA A 663 -2.69 3.07 -24.65
C ALA A 663 -2.26 4.54 -24.64
N PHE A 664 -1.02 4.79 -24.22
CA PHE A 664 -0.41 6.12 -24.26
C PHE A 664 0.39 6.23 -25.55
N SER A 665 0.26 7.34 -26.26
CA SER A 665 1.10 7.61 -27.44
C SER A 665 1.96 8.83 -27.19
N ALA A 666 3.24 8.72 -27.54
CA ALA A 666 4.14 9.86 -27.55
C ALA A 666 3.61 10.95 -28.48
N VAL A 667 3.77 12.21 -28.08
CA VAL A 667 3.53 13.34 -28.96
C VAL A 667 4.85 13.75 -29.61
N GLU A 668 4.93 13.64 -30.93
CA GLU A 668 6.07 14.13 -31.70
C GLU A 668 6.00 15.66 -31.84
N SER A 669 6.94 16.38 -31.22
CA SER A 669 7.13 17.82 -31.42
C SER A 669 8.58 18.23 -31.16
N ASP A 670 9.37 18.47 -32.22
CA ASP A 670 10.82 18.80 -32.15
C ASP A 670 11.64 17.94 -31.12
N GLY A 671 11.16 16.74 -30.81
CA GLY A 671 11.50 15.90 -29.65
C GLY A 671 10.28 15.08 -29.20
N VAL A 672 10.48 14.08 -28.32
CA VAL A 672 9.39 13.28 -27.72
C VAL A 672 8.92 13.96 -26.43
N ILE A 673 7.63 14.31 -26.34
CA ILE A 673 7.02 14.83 -25.10
C ILE A 673 6.16 13.75 -24.43
N GLY A 674 6.26 13.66 -23.10
CA GLY A 674 5.55 12.68 -22.30
C GLY A 674 6.26 11.33 -22.21
N ALA A 675 5.64 10.41 -21.50
CA ALA A 675 6.19 9.06 -21.31
C ALA A 675 6.06 8.20 -22.57
N THR A 676 6.97 7.24 -22.71
CA THR A 676 7.10 6.33 -23.86
C THR A 676 6.72 4.88 -23.53
N LEU A 677 6.06 4.66 -22.38
CA LEU A 677 5.74 3.34 -21.88
C LEU A 677 4.65 2.63 -22.70
N ASP A 678 4.84 1.33 -22.93
CA ASP A 678 3.79 0.44 -23.42
C ASP A 678 2.94 -0.07 -22.26
N ALA A 679 1.80 0.57 -22.04
CA ALA A 679 0.89 0.18 -20.97
C ALA A 679 0.26 -1.20 -21.15
N ALA A 680 0.17 -1.72 -22.38
CA ALA A 680 -0.33 -3.07 -22.62
C ALA A 680 0.69 -4.11 -22.16
N ALA A 681 1.99 -3.88 -22.45
CA ALA A 681 3.08 -4.75 -22.00
C ALA A 681 3.15 -4.80 -20.46
N TYR A 682 3.06 -3.65 -19.77
CA TYR A 682 3.04 -3.61 -18.30
C TYR A 682 1.86 -4.38 -17.69
N ARG A 683 0.66 -4.26 -18.25
CA ARG A 683 -0.52 -5.04 -17.82
C ARG A 683 -0.35 -6.54 -18.09
N ALA A 684 0.36 -6.90 -19.15
CA ALA A 684 0.73 -8.28 -19.45
C ALA A 684 1.90 -8.79 -18.57
N GLY A 685 2.52 -7.91 -17.78
CA GLY A 685 3.71 -8.18 -16.97
C GLY A 685 4.95 -8.45 -17.80
N ASP A 686 5.02 -7.88 -19.00
CA ASP A 686 6.16 -7.84 -19.90
C ASP A 686 6.79 -6.45 -19.77
N PHE A 687 7.77 -6.30 -18.89
CA PHE A 687 8.34 -4.99 -18.55
C PHE A 687 9.54 -4.62 -19.43
N ASP A 688 10.15 -5.60 -20.10
CA ASP A 688 11.29 -5.40 -21.00
C ASP A 688 10.91 -5.41 -22.49
N GLY A 689 9.68 -5.78 -22.83
CA GLY A 689 9.10 -5.72 -24.16
C GLY A 689 9.53 -6.89 -25.06
N ASP A 690 9.97 -8.01 -24.48
CA ASP A 690 10.38 -9.20 -25.23
C ASP A 690 9.21 -10.11 -25.66
N GLY A 691 7.98 -9.75 -25.26
CA GLY A 691 6.75 -10.51 -25.53
C GLY A 691 6.51 -11.68 -24.58
N GLN A 692 7.31 -11.83 -23.51
CA GLN A 692 7.14 -12.81 -22.45
C GLN A 692 6.75 -12.14 -21.13
N ARG A 693 5.98 -12.86 -20.32
CA ARG A 693 5.63 -12.39 -18.98
C ARG A 693 6.80 -12.64 -18.02
N ASP A 694 7.26 -11.57 -17.36
CA ASP A 694 8.32 -11.58 -16.35
C ASP A 694 7.83 -12.09 -14.98
N LEU A 695 6.58 -11.75 -14.65
CA LEU A 695 5.97 -12.01 -13.34
C LEU A 695 5.57 -13.48 -13.16
N PRO A 696 5.54 -13.99 -11.91
CA PRO A 696 5.01 -15.32 -11.64
C PRO A 696 3.55 -15.45 -12.07
N GLU A 697 3.18 -16.67 -12.46
CA GLU A 697 1.79 -17.00 -12.79
C GLU A 697 0.94 -17.06 -11.52
N MET A 698 -0.18 -16.32 -11.53
CA MET A 698 -1.20 -16.46 -10.51
C MET A 698 -2.19 -17.56 -10.89
N SER A 699 -2.41 -18.50 -9.98
CA SER A 699 -3.45 -19.52 -10.15
C SER A 699 -4.85 -18.91 -10.17
N ALA A 700 -5.84 -19.63 -10.71
CA ALA A 700 -7.20 -19.11 -10.85
C ALA A 700 -7.85 -18.71 -9.50
N ASP A 701 -7.64 -19.51 -8.45
CA ASP A 701 -8.07 -19.21 -7.08
C ASP A 701 -7.45 -17.92 -6.56
N LEU A 702 -6.16 -17.68 -6.86
CA LEU A 702 -5.46 -16.48 -6.43
C LEU A 702 -5.93 -15.24 -7.20
N ARG A 703 -6.06 -15.32 -8.53
CA ARG A 703 -6.60 -14.21 -9.35
C ARG A 703 -7.99 -13.80 -8.90
N SER A 704 -8.85 -14.77 -8.58
CA SER A 704 -10.22 -14.52 -8.06
C SER A 704 -10.27 -13.92 -6.65
N SER A 705 -9.12 -13.89 -5.94
CA SER A 705 -9.00 -13.34 -4.59
C SER A 705 -8.51 -11.90 -4.54
N ILE A 706 -8.09 -11.33 -5.67
CA ILE A 706 -7.72 -9.92 -5.77
C ILE A 706 -8.94 -9.07 -5.38
N PRO A 707 -8.80 -8.07 -4.48
CA PRO A 707 -9.91 -7.23 -4.07
C PRO A 707 -10.61 -6.56 -5.26
N GLU A 708 -11.94 -6.73 -5.33
CA GLU A 708 -12.76 -6.12 -6.36
C GLU A 708 -12.83 -4.60 -6.15
N ALA A 709 -12.47 -3.83 -7.17
CA ALA A 709 -12.36 -2.38 -7.08
C ALA A 709 -13.64 -1.74 -6.53
N ASN A 710 -14.82 -2.19 -6.98
CA ASN A 710 -16.12 -1.65 -6.56
C ASN A 710 -16.78 -2.37 -5.37
N ASP A 711 -16.13 -3.37 -4.77
CA ASP A 711 -16.61 -4.12 -3.60
C ASP A 711 -15.46 -4.42 -2.62
N LEU A 712 -14.67 -3.38 -2.30
CA LEU A 712 -13.57 -3.52 -1.35
C LEU A 712 -14.10 -3.91 0.03
N VAL A 713 -13.38 -4.84 0.66
CA VAL A 713 -13.63 -5.31 2.02
C VAL A 713 -12.83 -4.46 3.00
N VAL A 714 -13.48 -3.94 4.04
CA VAL A 714 -12.75 -3.35 5.17
C VAL A 714 -12.50 -4.43 6.21
N LEU A 715 -11.23 -4.60 6.55
CA LEU A 715 -10.76 -5.56 7.55
C LEU A 715 -11.05 -5.04 8.97
N LEU A 716 -11.41 -5.94 9.90
CA LEU A 716 -11.75 -5.55 11.29
C LEU A 716 -10.55 -4.94 12.04
N HIS A 717 -9.35 -5.30 11.61
CA HIS A 717 -8.09 -4.75 12.10
C HIS A 717 -7.31 -4.23 10.89
N LEU A 718 -7.50 -2.95 10.57
CA LEU A 718 -6.49 -2.15 9.91
C LEU A 718 -5.62 -1.56 11.03
N PRO A 719 -4.28 -1.74 11.00
CA PRO A 719 -3.35 -1.35 12.07
C PRO A 719 -3.36 0.14 12.42
#